data_AF-A0A3R7TXL0-F1
#
_entry.id   AF-A0A3R7TXL0-F1
#
_cell.length_a   1.000
_cell.length_b   1.000
_cell.length_c   1.000
_cell.angle_alpha   90.00
_cell.angle_beta   90.00
_cell.angle_gamma   90.00
#
_symmetry.space_group_name_H-M   'P 1'
#
loop_
_entity.id
_entity.type
_entity.pdbx_description
1 polymer ?
#
loop_
_entity_poly.entity_id
_entity_poly.type
_entity_poly.pdbx_seq_one_letter_code
_entity_poly.pdbx_strand_id
1 'polypeptide(L)'
;MKKEKEDLAKQLKNITCKELFLNIVTIVLLACSYSSNAQNNEIIDYSNKKSYTIEGIDIVGLEFIDESNVIKMTELEVGKIIDVPGDLISESIKKLWDQNLFSDIKISASKIDSNRINLEINLTELPRLSKFKFEGKISKSDISSLKEDLKLISGSVISKNTISNSSNIIKNFYISKGFYSIKIESKVEDEKQSKNSKVLVFKIDKGKKVKIKNIEISGRKKILNSSKKFLDKSDSTFIISDSKFKRLLKETKEKKWWRFFKLSKYIEENFENDKSSIIKKYNELGYRDAKISFDTILINDDNTISIDIKVDEGEKYFFGSIFWIGNKIYSNDELSKRLSIMSGDIYNQTFLEEKLFGNANGDDISSLYLDDGYLFFNASPSEIVKENNYIDLNIKLYEGDKAKVNKVNVIGNSKTNDHVIMREIRTKPGDLFKRSDIMRSQRELNNLQYFDPEKFDVKIEPNQSRNTVDITYVVSEKSTDQINLQGGWGAGRVVGSLGFRFTNFSSKKFFTKEAWRPLPSGDGQTLSISASSNGIYYQNYNLTFVEPWLGGKKPNSLSVSAYKSISSNGQTGNDRQSIEITGVSLGLGKRLKIPDDYFTLYNGITFQRYDLNNSQSFFSFNNGYSNNFNLNVNIGRNSIDQLIYPRSGSKFNLSLKLTPPYSLFSKNEDFANMTDQERFKWVEYYKWKFTSSWFSAFNDKLVLNNRAEMGLLGAYNSKIGVSPFERFYVGGDGLSGMGYVFDGRELISLRGYSNNSVSPQTGGTIYTKYTSELRYALSLNPTSTVYVLAFLEGGNSWDNFDFYNPFEIKKSAGFGVRIMLPMVGMMGIDYGWGFDDILNNPDANGGQFHFSIGQQF
;
A
#
# COMPACT_ATOMS: atom_id res chain seq x y z
N MET A 1 -63.92 42.29 -20.33
CA MET A 1 -63.01 42.57 -19.19
C MET A 1 -62.89 44.03 -18.74
N LYS A 2 -63.06 45.08 -19.58
CA LYS A 2 -63.11 46.48 -19.08
C LYS A 2 -64.52 46.90 -18.61
N LYS A 3 -65.57 46.37 -19.25
CA LYS A 3 -66.99 46.63 -18.90
C LYS A 3 -67.47 45.94 -17.61
N GLU A 4 -67.03 44.71 -17.33
CA GLU A 4 -67.38 44.02 -16.06
C GLU A 4 -66.74 44.63 -14.81
N LYS A 5 -65.56 45.27 -14.96
CA LYS A 5 -64.91 45.98 -13.84
C LYS A 5 -65.59 47.31 -13.51
N GLU A 6 -66.22 47.96 -14.48
CA GLU A 6 -66.94 49.22 -14.27
C GLU A 6 -68.32 49.01 -13.61
N ASP A 7 -69.01 47.91 -13.92
CA ASP A 7 -70.29 47.58 -13.26
C ASP A 7 -70.10 47.10 -11.80
N LEU A 8 -69.03 46.34 -11.51
CA LEU A 8 -68.71 45.97 -10.11
C LEU A 8 -68.33 47.19 -9.25
N ALA A 9 -67.64 48.17 -9.82
CA ALA A 9 -67.24 49.40 -9.12
C ALA A 9 -68.43 50.34 -8.86
N LYS A 10 -69.50 50.26 -9.67
CA LYS A 10 -70.75 50.99 -9.45
C LYS A 10 -71.64 50.36 -8.37
N GLN A 11 -71.67 49.03 -8.26
CA GLN A 11 -72.44 48.34 -7.20
C GLN A 11 -71.81 48.50 -5.82
N LEU A 12 -70.49 48.63 -5.72
CA LEU A 12 -69.79 48.82 -4.43
C LEU A 12 -69.91 50.23 -3.83
N LYS A 13 -70.43 51.21 -4.57
CA LYS A 13 -70.49 52.63 -4.12
C LYS A 13 -71.81 53.03 -3.44
N ASN A 14 -72.80 52.13 -3.36
CA ASN A 14 -74.15 52.44 -2.87
C ASN A 14 -74.57 51.70 -1.58
N ILE A 15 -73.64 51.12 -0.84
CA ILE A 15 -73.94 50.56 0.49
C ILE A 15 -73.63 51.63 1.53
N THR A 16 -74.66 52.28 2.05
CA THR A 16 -74.49 53.24 3.15
C THR A 16 -74.01 52.50 4.40
N CYS A 17 -73.11 53.12 5.18
CA CYS A 17 -72.52 52.54 6.40
C CYS A 17 -73.55 52.03 7.43
N LYS A 18 -74.83 52.41 7.31
CA LYS A 18 -75.93 51.93 8.16
C LYS A 18 -76.35 50.49 7.86
N GLU A 19 -76.30 50.04 6.60
CA GLU A 19 -76.68 48.68 6.21
C GLU A 19 -75.57 47.66 6.50
N LEU A 20 -74.30 48.09 6.43
CA LEU A 20 -73.17 47.24 6.80
C LEU A 20 -73.14 46.97 8.32
N PHE A 21 -73.45 47.98 9.14
CA PHE A 21 -73.50 47.84 10.59
C PHE A 21 -74.67 46.97 11.06
N LEU A 22 -75.84 47.11 10.42
CA LEU A 22 -77.01 46.28 10.75
C LEU A 22 -76.78 44.82 10.36
N ASN A 23 -76.19 44.53 9.19
CA ASN A 23 -75.88 43.16 8.78
C ASN A 23 -74.79 42.50 9.63
N ILE A 24 -73.81 43.25 10.13
CA ILE A 24 -72.80 42.73 11.06
C ILE A 24 -73.44 42.41 12.42
N VAL A 25 -74.33 43.25 12.93
CA VAL A 25 -75.05 43.00 14.19
C VAL A 25 -75.98 41.79 14.07
N THR A 26 -76.66 41.60 12.94
CA THR A 26 -77.52 40.43 12.70
C THR A 26 -76.73 39.13 12.56
N ILE A 27 -75.54 39.17 11.94
CA ILE A 27 -74.64 38.00 11.84
C ILE A 27 -74.03 37.64 13.20
N VAL A 28 -73.72 38.63 14.04
CA VAL A 28 -73.25 38.40 15.42
C VAL A 28 -74.37 37.85 16.31
N LEU A 29 -75.61 38.31 16.15
CA LEU A 29 -76.77 37.77 16.86
C LEU A 29 -77.15 36.36 16.43
N LEU A 30 -77.05 36.02 15.14
CA LEU A 30 -77.24 34.63 14.65
C LEU A 30 -76.09 33.71 15.07
N ALA A 31 -74.84 34.20 15.17
CA ALA A 31 -73.72 33.42 15.70
C ALA A 31 -73.90 33.11 17.20
N CYS A 32 -74.54 33.99 17.97
CA CYS A 32 -74.84 33.75 19.39
C CYS A 32 -75.96 32.71 19.61
N SER A 33 -76.95 32.57 18.71
CA SER A 33 -78.04 31.60 18.88
C SER A 33 -77.69 30.16 18.50
N TYR A 34 -76.59 29.91 17.78
CA TYR A 34 -76.07 28.55 17.54
C TYR A 34 -75.20 27.98 18.67
N SER A 35 -74.93 28.75 19.73
CA SER A 35 -74.13 28.29 20.88
C SER A 35 -74.96 27.59 21.98
N SER A 36 -76.25 27.31 21.75
CA SER A 36 -77.16 26.72 22.74
C SER A 36 -77.63 25.30 22.37
N ASN A 37 -76.74 24.49 21.81
CA ASN A 37 -76.82 23.03 21.89
C ASN A 37 -75.52 22.54 22.52
N ALA A 38 -75.36 22.82 23.81
CA ALA A 38 -74.41 22.14 24.65
C ALA A 38 -74.85 20.68 24.76
N GLN A 39 -74.11 19.78 24.11
CA GLN A 39 -74.05 18.39 24.57
C GLN A 39 -73.59 18.43 26.03
N ASN A 40 -74.35 17.80 26.91
CA ASN A 40 -73.95 17.53 28.29
C ASN A 40 -72.69 16.65 28.28
N ASN A 41 -71.52 17.27 28.22
CA ASN A 41 -70.28 16.63 28.64
C ASN A 41 -70.17 16.90 30.14
N GLU A 42 -70.37 15.86 30.96
CA GLU A 42 -69.92 15.90 32.35
C GLU A 42 -68.42 16.25 32.34
N ILE A 43 -68.09 17.46 32.78
CA ILE A 43 -66.70 17.89 32.88
C ILE A 43 -66.07 17.07 34.01
N ILE A 44 -65.17 16.16 33.65
CA ILE A 44 -64.38 15.39 34.61
C ILE A 44 -63.56 16.38 35.43
N ASP A 45 -63.85 16.47 36.73
CA ASP A 45 -63.10 17.29 37.69
C ASP A 45 -61.81 16.57 38.08
N TYR A 46 -60.70 16.97 37.47
CA TYR A 46 -59.36 16.41 37.72
C TYR A 46 -58.82 16.68 39.13
N SER A 47 -59.49 17.50 39.95
CA SER A 47 -59.09 17.75 41.33
C SER A 47 -59.55 16.67 42.31
N ASN A 48 -60.54 15.85 41.92
CA ASN A 48 -61.14 14.82 42.77
C ASN A 48 -61.09 13.45 42.10
N LYS A 49 -60.28 12.55 42.66
CA LYS A 49 -60.14 11.17 42.21
C LYS A 49 -61.43 10.37 42.43
N LYS A 50 -62.03 9.86 41.35
CA LYS A 50 -63.23 8.98 41.40
C LYS A 50 -62.96 7.66 40.70
N SER A 51 -63.47 6.57 41.29
CA SER A 51 -63.33 5.23 40.74
C SER A 51 -64.53 4.87 39.87
N TYR A 52 -64.28 4.38 38.66
CA TYR A 52 -65.27 3.97 37.67
C TYR A 52 -64.98 2.54 37.19
N THR A 53 -66.02 1.79 36.89
CA THR A 53 -65.90 0.48 36.22
C THR A 53 -65.98 0.69 34.71
N ILE A 54 -65.02 0.15 33.95
CA ILE A 54 -65.03 0.25 32.49
C ILE A 54 -66.19 -0.58 31.93
N GLU A 55 -67.11 0.06 31.20
CA GLU A 55 -68.24 -0.60 30.54
C GLU A 55 -67.98 -0.88 29.06
N GLY A 56 -67.17 -0.05 28.40
CA GLY A 56 -66.76 -0.23 27.00
C GLY A 56 -65.45 0.50 26.69
N ILE A 57 -64.72 -0.01 25.69
CA ILE A 57 -63.50 0.61 25.15
C ILE A 57 -63.66 0.67 23.63
N ASP A 58 -63.75 1.87 23.10
CA ASP A 58 -63.81 2.14 21.67
C ASP A 58 -62.46 2.68 21.20
N ILE A 59 -61.98 2.23 20.05
CA ILE A 59 -60.76 2.75 19.42
C ILE A 59 -61.13 3.51 18.16
N VAL A 60 -60.58 4.71 18.02
CA VAL A 60 -60.81 5.58 16.86
C VAL A 60 -59.47 5.96 16.24
N GLY A 61 -59.38 5.87 14.91
CA GLY A 61 -58.21 6.31 14.13
C GLY A 61 -57.18 5.21 13.80
N LEU A 62 -57.50 3.94 14.04
CA LEU A 62 -56.76 2.80 13.46
C LEU A 62 -57.28 2.48 12.05
N GLU A 63 -56.36 2.20 11.14
CA GLU A 63 -56.66 1.81 9.76
C GLU A 63 -55.95 0.50 9.37
N PHE A 64 -54.81 0.18 9.99
CA PHE A 64 -53.96 -0.95 9.59
C PHE A 64 -53.52 -1.83 10.77
N ILE A 65 -53.59 -1.34 11.99
CA ILE A 65 -53.31 -2.11 13.20
C ILE A 65 -54.61 -2.68 13.76
N ASP A 66 -54.57 -3.95 14.17
CA ASP A 66 -55.73 -4.64 14.77
C ASP A 66 -56.07 -4.06 16.15
N GLU A 67 -57.33 -3.62 16.31
CA GLU A 67 -57.87 -3.01 17.53
C GLU A 67 -57.69 -3.91 18.76
N SER A 68 -57.91 -5.21 18.63
CA SER A 68 -57.84 -6.15 19.76
C SER A 68 -56.42 -6.26 20.34
N ASN A 69 -55.39 -6.05 19.52
CA ASN A 69 -54.00 -6.04 19.97
C ASN A 69 -53.68 -4.75 20.72
N VAL A 70 -54.24 -3.63 20.29
CA VAL A 70 -54.04 -2.33 20.96
C VAL A 70 -54.72 -2.32 22.33
N ILE A 71 -55.95 -2.85 22.45
CA ILE A 71 -56.64 -2.98 23.75
C ILE A 71 -55.84 -3.85 24.72
N LYS A 72 -55.26 -4.96 24.25
CA LYS A 72 -54.40 -5.81 25.10
C LYS A 72 -53.15 -5.08 25.59
N MET A 73 -52.58 -4.18 24.79
CA MET A 73 -51.38 -3.40 25.15
C MET A 73 -51.67 -2.34 26.22
N THR A 74 -52.90 -1.82 26.30
CA THR A 74 -53.27 -0.82 27.29
C THR A 74 -53.56 -1.41 28.67
N GLU A 75 -53.74 -2.73 28.77
CA GLU A 75 -54.20 -3.43 29.99
C GLU A 75 -55.52 -2.88 30.56
N LEU A 76 -56.29 -2.18 29.72
CA LEU A 76 -57.64 -1.73 30.01
C LEU A 76 -58.58 -2.87 29.57
N GLU A 77 -59.35 -3.39 30.51
CA GLU A 77 -60.30 -4.48 30.27
C GLU A 77 -61.69 -4.04 30.70
N VAL A 78 -62.71 -4.45 29.92
CA VAL A 78 -64.11 -4.22 30.27
C VAL A 78 -64.41 -4.95 31.58
N GLY A 79 -64.98 -4.24 32.56
CA GLY A 79 -65.25 -4.71 33.92
C GLY A 79 -64.17 -4.36 34.95
N LYS A 80 -63.02 -3.82 34.54
CA LYS A 80 -61.95 -3.39 35.45
C LYS A 80 -62.29 -2.04 36.10
N ILE A 81 -61.99 -1.90 37.39
CA ILE A 81 -62.15 -0.64 38.13
C ILE A 81 -60.90 0.21 37.89
N ILE A 82 -61.10 1.45 37.43
CA ILE A 82 -60.05 2.43 37.20
C ILE A 82 -60.36 3.72 37.95
N ASP A 83 -59.31 4.44 38.33
CA ASP A 83 -59.44 5.77 38.91
C ASP A 83 -59.25 6.84 37.84
N VAL A 84 -60.10 7.86 37.84
CA VAL A 84 -59.99 9.02 36.94
C VAL A 84 -59.96 10.31 37.78
N PRO A 85 -58.86 11.08 37.73
CA PRO A 85 -57.56 10.74 37.13
C PRO A 85 -56.83 9.64 37.94
N GLY A 86 -56.04 8.80 37.26
CA GLY A 86 -55.31 7.71 37.88
C GLY A 86 -54.11 7.22 37.06
N ASP A 87 -53.21 6.49 37.72
CA ASP A 87 -51.93 6.07 37.15
C ASP A 87 -52.09 5.08 35.99
N LEU A 88 -53.11 4.22 36.05
CA LEU A 88 -53.38 3.22 35.01
C LEU A 88 -53.57 3.86 33.63
N ILE A 89 -54.30 4.98 33.51
CA ILE A 89 -54.48 5.68 32.23
C ILE A 89 -53.15 6.23 31.71
N SER A 90 -52.33 6.79 32.60
CA SER A 90 -51.01 7.33 32.25
C SER A 90 -50.04 6.22 31.84
N GLU A 91 -50.08 5.08 32.51
CA GLU A 91 -49.30 3.89 32.16
C GLU A 91 -49.74 3.28 30.84
N SER A 92 -51.05 3.21 30.57
CA SER A 92 -51.58 2.77 29.27
C SER A 92 -51.10 3.66 28.13
N ILE A 93 -51.15 4.99 28.31
CA ILE A 93 -50.63 5.96 27.33
C ILE A 93 -49.12 5.75 27.13
N LYS A 94 -48.36 5.56 28.22
CA LYS A 94 -46.92 5.31 28.14
C LYS A 94 -46.60 4.01 27.40
N LYS A 95 -47.32 2.91 27.69
CA LYS A 95 -47.14 1.62 27.02
C LYS A 95 -47.41 1.71 25.51
N LEU A 96 -48.42 2.47 25.11
CA LEU A 96 -48.71 2.73 23.70
C LEU A 96 -47.63 3.60 23.03
N TRP A 97 -47.08 4.59 23.73
CA TRP A 97 -45.92 5.36 23.25
C TRP A 97 -44.68 4.49 23.07
N ASP A 98 -44.41 3.58 24.00
CA ASP A 98 -43.26 2.66 23.97
C ASP A 98 -43.30 1.72 22.74
N GLN A 99 -44.48 1.46 22.17
CA GLN A 99 -44.60 0.69 20.92
C GLN A 99 -44.07 1.42 19.69
N ASN A 100 -43.91 2.75 19.73
CA ASN A 100 -43.47 3.57 18.59
C ASN A 100 -44.33 3.43 17.32
N LEU A 101 -45.61 3.03 17.46
CA LEU A 101 -46.54 2.83 16.34
C LEU A 101 -47.46 4.03 16.09
N PHE A 102 -47.54 4.97 17.02
CA PHE A 102 -48.52 6.06 17.01
C PHE A 102 -47.84 7.44 17.13
N SER A 103 -48.45 8.45 16.50
CA SER A 103 -47.97 9.84 16.50
C SER A 103 -48.72 10.76 17.47
N ASP A 104 -49.96 10.39 17.82
CA ASP A 104 -50.80 11.04 18.80
C ASP A 104 -51.65 9.96 19.50
N ILE A 105 -51.78 10.09 20.82
CA ILE A 105 -52.49 9.14 21.68
C ILE A 105 -53.31 9.96 22.67
N LYS A 106 -54.63 9.82 22.62
CA LYS A 106 -55.57 10.47 23.53
C LYS A 106 -56.58 9.45 24.04
N ILE A 107 -56.80 9.42 25.35
CA ILE A 107 -57.84 8.61 25.96
C ILE A 107 -58.85 9.57 26.56
N SER A 108 -60.07 9.55 26.04
CA SER A 108 -61.20 10.38 26.47
C SER A 108 -62.32 9.50 27.02
N ALA A 109 -63.19 10.05 27.86
CA ALA A 109 -64.43 9.37 28.25
C ALA A 109 -65.52 9.73 27.25
N SER A 110 -66.10 8.75 26.56
CA SER A 110 -67.18 8.96 25.60
C SER A 110 -68.55 9.04 26.29
N LYS A 111 -68.73 8.30 27.38
CA LYS A 111 -69.95 8.32 28.20
C LYS A 111 -69.63 7.97 29.66
N ILE A 112 -70.29 8.64 30.59
CA ILE A 112 -70.23 8.35 32.03
C ILE A 112 -71.68 8.14 32.51
N ASP A 113 -71.98 6.94 33.01
CA ASP A 113 -73.29 6.59 33.59
C ASP A 113 -73.09 6.16 35.05
N SER A 114 -73.31 7.07 36.00
CA SER A 114 -73.11 6.83 37.45
C SER A 114 -71.68 6.40 37.81
N ASN A 115 -71.44 5.11 38.05
CA ASN A 115 -70.12 4.52 38.36
C ASN A 115 -69.53 3.74 37.17
N ARG A 116 -70.11 3.84 35.97
CA ARG A 116 -69.62 3.20 34.75
C ARG A 116 -69.06 4.23 33.77
N ILE A 117 -67.95 3.88 33.10
CA ILE A 117 -67.27 4.75 32.14
C ILE A 117 -66.99 4.00 30.84
N ASN A 118 -67.29 4.65 29.71
CA ASN A 118 -66.83 4.21 28.39
C ASN A 118 -65.61 5.04 27.99
N LEU A 119 -64.53 4.36 27.62
CA LEU A 119 -63.30 5.00 27.18
C LEU A 119 -63.21 4.98 25.65
N GLU A 120 -62.82 6.11 25.08
CA GLU A 120 -62.51 6.27 23.68
C GLU A 120 -61.02 6.55 23.53
N ILE A 121 -60.31 5.65 22.88
CA ILE A 121 -58.87 5.75 22.61
C ILE A 121 -58.69 6.25 21.18
N ASN A 122 -58.37 7.54 21.08
CA ASN A 122 -58.05 8.22 19.83
C ASN A 122 -56.57 8.05 19.50
N LEU A 123 -56.26 7.33 18.42
CA LEU A 123 -54.91 7.03 17.97
C LEU A 123 -54.67 7.55 16.57
N THR A 124 -53.46 8.01 16.28
CA THR A 124 -53.02 8.30 14.91
C THR A 124 -51.82 7.44 14.56
N GLU A 125 -52.03 6.42 13.72
CA GLU A 125 -50.97 5.51 13.29
C GLU A 125 -49.82 6.22 12.55
N LEU A 126 -48.59 5.75 12.78
CA LEU A 126 -47.43 6.17 12.02
C LEU A 126 -47.28 5.35 10.73
N PRO A 127 -46.91 5.98 9.61
CA PRO A 127 -46.74 5.28 8.34
C PRO A 127 -45.51 4.38 8.35
N ARG A 128 -45.57 3.30 7.56
CA ARG A 128 -44.45 2.37 7.37
C ARG A 128 -43.57 2.78 6.19
N LEU A 129 -42.27 2.57 6.34
CA LEU A 129 -41.26 2.85 5.32
C LEU A 129 -41.24 1.72 4.29
N SER A 130 -41.62 2.01 3.05
CA SER A 130 -41.41 1.04 1.96
C SER A 130 -39.96 1.07 1.47
N LYS A 131 -39.49 2.26 1.10
CA LYS A 131 -38.14 2.50 0.61
C LYS A 131 -37.74 3.94 0.90
N PHE A 132 -36.44 4.20 0.86
CA PHE A 132 -35.90 5.55 0.92
C PHE A 132 -35.08 5.86 -0.33
N LYS A 133 -35.03 7.13 -0.69
CA LYS A 133 -34.30 7.64 -1.86
C LYS A 133 -33.51 8.89 -1.49
N PHE A 134 -32.41 9.09 -2.19
CA PHE A 134 -31.63 10.32 -2.11
C PHE A 134 -31.78 11.11 -3.41
N GLU A 135 -32.04 12.41 -3.29
CA GLU A 135 -32.12 13.34 -4.41
C GLU A 135 -31.04 14.41 -4.31
N GLY A 136 -30.43 14.77 -5.43
CA GLY A 136 -29.36 15.77 -5.52
C GLY A 136 -28.11 15.25 -6.24
N LYS A 137 -27.05 16.08 -6.28
CA LYS A 137 -25.76 15.71 -6.90
C LYS A 137 -24.94 14.82 -5.97
N ILE A 138 -25.26 13.53 -5.94
CA ILE A 138 -24.66 12.54 -5.04
C ILE A 138 -23.88 11.49 -5.84
N SER A 139 -22.72 11.05 -5.34
CA SER A 139 -21.93 10.00 -5.99
C SER A 139 -22.51 8.61 -5.67
N LYS A 140 -22.33 7.64 -6.57
CA LYS A 140 -22.80 6.26 -6.35
C LYS A 140 -22.19 5.63 -5.08
N SER A 141 -20.92 5.93 -4.80
CA SER A 141 -20.22 5.46 -3.60
C SER A 141 -20.76 6.07 -2.31
N ASP A 142 -21.13 7.35 -2.31
CA ASP A 142 -21.76 7.96 -1.12
C ASP A 142 -23.12 7.32 -0.83
N ILE A 143 -23.88 6.97 -1.87
CA ILE A 143 -25.19 6.33 -1.72
C ILE A 143 -25.05 4.95 -1.07
N SER A 144 -24.07 4.14 -1.48
CA SER A 144 -23.86 2.82 -0.88
C SER A 144 -23.49 2.92 0.60
N SER A 145 -22.56 3.81 0.96
CA SER A 145 -22.15 3.98 2.36
C SER A 145 -23.29 4.53 3.23
N LEU A 146 -24.01 5.55 2.76
CA LEU A 146 -25.15 6.10 3.50
C LEU A 146 -26.28 5.08 3.70
N LYS A 147 -26.49 4.15 2.76
CA LYS A 147 -27.47 3.07 2.94
C LYS A 147 -27.07 2.13 4.08
N GLU A 148 -25.78 1.84 4.22
CA GLU A 148 -25.24 1.01 5.28
C GLU A 148 -25.30 1.73 6.64
N ASP A 149 -24.95 3.02 6.69
CA ASP A 149 -24.96 3.82 7.93
C ASP A 149 -26.38 4.07 8.48
N LEU A 150 -27.35 4.33 7.60
CA LEU A 150 -28.72 4.66 8.00
C LEU A 150 -29.48 3.48 8.61
N LYS A 151 -29.11 2.24 8.23
CA LYS A 151 -29.75 1.00 8.70
C LYS A 151 -31.30 1.01 8.64
N LEU A 152 -31.86 1.76 7.68
CA LEU A 152 -33.31 1.84 7.48
C LEU A 152 -33.80 0.58 6.76
N ILE A 153 -34.61 -0.21 7.44
CA ILE A 153 -35.18 -1.46 6.91
C ILE A 153 -36.58 -1.18 6.38
N SER A 154 -36.92 -1.75 5.22
CA SER A 154 -38.29 -1.73 4.70
C SER A 154 -39.26 -2.37 5.70
N GLY A 155 -40.38 -1.70 5.96
CA GLY A 155 -41.37 -2.05 6.97
C GLY A 155 -41.22 -1.33 8.31
N SER A 156 -40.09 -0.65 8.55
CA SER A 156 -39.88 0.15 9.77
C SER A 156 -40.79 1.39 9.83
N VAL A 157 -41.05 1.90 11.03
CA VAL A 157 -41.95 3.05 11.25
C VAL A 157 -41.24 4.38 10.95
N ILE A 158 -41.90 5.27 10.21
CA ILE A 158 -41.40 6.62 9.94
C ILE A 158 -41.87 7.57 11.05
N SER A 159 -41.08 7.68 12.12
CA SER A 159 -41.29 8.67 13.18
C SER A 159 -40.51 9.97 12.91
N LYS A 160 -40.86 11.07 13.59
CA LYS A 160 -40.07 12.32 13.58
C LYS A 160 -38.62 12.08 14.03
N ASN A 161 -38.42 11.17 15.00
CA ASN A 161 -37.10 10.80 15.49
C ASN A 161 -36.30 10.05 14.41
N THR A 162 -36.93 9.10 13.70
CA THR A 162 -36.32 8.37 12.58
C THR A 162 -35.83 9.35 11.50
N ILE A 163 -36.66 10.32 11.12
CA ILE A 163 -36.31 11.35 10.12
C ILE A 163 -35.16 12.23 10.61
N SER A 164 -35.22 12.71 11.86
CA SER A 164 -34.20 13.57 12.46
C SER A 164 -32.85 12.85 12.59
N ASN A 165 -32.85 11.64 13.13
CA ASN A 165 -31.63 10.82 13.27
C ASN A 165 -31.02 10.50 11.91
N SER A 166 -31.84 10.10 10.94
CA SER A 166 -31.36 9.85 9.57
C SER A 166 -30.76 11.10 8.94
N SER A 167 -31.40 12.26 9.12
CA SER A 167 -30.89 13.54 8.62
C SER A 167 -29.59 13.93 9.29
N ASN A 168 -29.45 13.70 10.60
CA ASN A 168 -28.21 13.95 11.35
C ASN A 168 -27.07 13.01 10.92
N ILE A 169 -27.35 11.72 10.68
CA ILE A 169 -26.37 10.76 10.15
C ILE A 169 -25.86 11.24 8.78
N ILE A 170 -26.76 11.59 7.87
CA ILE A 170 -26.39 12.13 6.55
C ILE A 170 -25.59 13.43 6.70
N LYS A 171 -26.00 14.33 7.60
CA LYS A 171 -25.29 15.59 7.87
C LYS A 171 -23.87 15.32 8.33
N ASN A 172 -23.70 14.47 9.33
CA ASN A 172 -22.40 14.12 9.91
C ASN A 172 -21.50 13.40 8.90
N PHE A 173 -22.05 12.52 8.06
CA PHE A 173 -21.32 11.85 6.98
C PHE A 173 -20.71 12.83 5.98
N TYR A 174 -21.39 13.92 5.66
CA TYR A 174 -20.86 14.94 4.75
C TYR A 174 -19.94 15.94 5.46
N ILE A 175 -20.23 16.27 6.72
CA ILE A 175 -19.33 17.07 7.56
C ILE A 175 -17.96 16.38 7.69
N SER A 176 -17.92 15.07 7.96
CA SER A 176 -16.68 14.30 8.03
C SER A 176 -15.89 14.30 6.71
N LYS A 177 -16.57 14.50 5.56
CA LYS A 177 -15.95 14.68 4.24
C LYS A 177 -15.54 16.13 3.91
N GLY A 178 -15.76 17.07 4.84
CA GLY A 178 -15.41 18.49 4.73
C GLY A 178 -16.51 19.40 4.16
N PHE A 179 -17.77 18.96 4.16
CA PHE A 179 -18.93 19.73 3.68
C PHE A 179 -19.76 20.27 4.86
N TYR A 180 -19.36 21.41 5.43
CA TYR A 180 -20.05 22.00 6.59
C TYR A 180 -21.35 22.74 6.22
N SER A 181 -21.45 23.28 5.00
CA SER A 181 -22.64 24.01 4.53
C SER A 181 -23.73 23.11 3.93
N ILE A 182 -23.79 21.84 4.35
CA ILE A 182 -24.77 20.89 3.84
C ILE A 182 -26.20 21.28 4.25
N LYS A 183 -27.14 21.18 3.31
CA LYS A 183 -28.58 21.32 3.54
C LYS A 183 -29.29 20.02 3.20
N ILE A 184 -30.15 19.56 4.11
CA ILE A 184 -30.91 18.32 3.98
C ILE A 184 -32.38 18.65 4.18
N GLU A 185 -33.20 18.33 3.19
CA GLU A 185 -34.66 18.41 3.27
C GLU A 185 -35.20 16.98 3.18
N SER A 186 -35.96 16.55 4.18
CA SER A 186 -36.64 15.26 4.19
C SER A 186 -38.10 15.43 3.78
N LYS A 187 -38.57 14.66 2.78
CA LYS A 187 -39.97 14.60 2.37
C LYS A 187 -40.49 13.18 2.52
N VAL A 188 -41.73 13.07 2.99
CA VAL A 188 -42.45 11.80 3.07
C VAL A 188 -43.50 11.81 1.97
N GLU A 189 -43.34 10.92 0.98
CA GLU A 189 -44.23 10.82 -0.18
C GLU A 189 -45.04 9.52 -0.11
N ASP A 190 -46.30 9.55 -0.54
CA ASP A 190 -47.13 8.35 -0.55
C ASP A 190 -46.72 7.41 -1.70
N GLU A 191 -46.68 6.10 -1.45
CA GLU A 191 -46.39 5.13 -2.50
C GLU A 191 -47.64 4.72 -3.26
N LYS A 192 -47.62 4.86 -4.59
CA LYS A 192 -48.77 4.59 -5.47
C LYS A 192 -49.28 3.13 -5.45
N GLN A 193 -48.55 2.18 -4.88
CA GLN A 193 -48.83 0.74 -4.97
C GLN A 193 -49.24 0.07 -3.64
N SER A 194 -49.10 0.72 -2.48
CA SER A 194 -49.39 0.11 -1.18
C SER A 194 -50.03 1.12 -0.21
N LYS A 195 -51.19 0.75 0.35
CA LYS A 195 -51.87 1.53 1.39
C LYS A 195 -51.07 1.42 2.71
N ASN A 196 -50.85 2.55 3.40
CA ASN A 196 -49.95 2.76 4.56
C ASN A 196 -48.43 2.68 4.33
N SER A 197 -47.98 2.59 3.08
CA SER A 197 -46.55 2.62 2.76
C SER A 197 -46.14 3.98 2.22
N LYS A 198 -45.14 4.60 2.85
CA LYS A 198 -44.57 5.87 2.40
C LYS A 198 -43.10 5.72 2.00
N VAL A 199 -42.68 6.57 1.08
CA VAL A 199 -41.30 6.70 0.60
C VAL A 199 -40.66 7.89 1.30
N LEU A 200 -39.51 7.66 1.94
CA LEU A 200 -38.74 8.72 2.56
C LEU A 200 -37.69 9.26 1.57
N VAL A 201 -37.85 10.51 1.16
CA VAL A 201 -36.97 11.18 0.19
C VAL A 201 -36.09 12.19 0.91
N PHE A 202 -34.77 11.99 0.86
CA PHE A 202 -33.79 12.95 1.37
C PHE A 202 -33.21 13.74 0.22
N LYS A 203 -33.56 15.02 0.12
CA LYS A 203 -32.99 15.96 -0.83
C LYS A 203 -31.76 16.61 -0.20
N ILE A 204 -30.59 16.32 -0.77
CA ILE A 204 -29.29 16.71 -0.22
C ILE A 204 -28.60 17.70 -1.14
N ASP A 205 -28.34 18.90 -0.62
CA ASP A 205 -27.40 19.85 -1.20
C ASP A 205 -26.11 19.89 -0.37
N LYS A 206 -25.05 19.32 -0.93
CA LYS A 206 -23.75 19.19 -0.25
C LYS A 206 -23.02 20.53 -0.08
N GLY A 207 -23.34 21.54 -0.92
CA GLY A 207 -22.56 22.77 -0.99
C GLY A 207 -21.10 22.56 -1.44
N LYS A 208 -20.25 23.56 -1.19
CA LYS A 208 -18.81 23.51 -1.49
C LYS A 208 -18.03 23.08 -0.25
N LYS A 209 -16.98 22.28 -0.46
CA LYS A 209 -16.04 21.92 0.62
C LYS A 209 -15.43 23.17 1.24
N VAL A 210 -15.40 23.21 2.57
CA VAL A 210 -14.77 24.28 3.32
C VAL A 210 -13.25 24.19 3.15
N LYS A 211 -12.63 25.34 2.87
CA LYS A 211 -11.17 25.44 2.71
C LYS A 211 -10.56 26.18 3.89
N ILE A 212 -9.33 25.82 4.26
CA ILE A 212 -8.59 26.49 5.32
C ILE A 212 -7.91 27.73 4.75
N LYS A 213 -8.19 28.92 5.32
CA LYS A 213 -7.62 30.19 4.88
C LYS A 213 -6.24 30.41 5.50
N ASN A 214 -6.17 30.46 6.81
CA ASN A 214 -4.98 30.67 7.64
C ASN A 214 -4.97 29.69 8.82
N ILE A 215 -3.76 29.35 9.25
CA ILE A 215 -3.52 28.63 10.50
C ILE A 215 -2.64 29.53 11.38
N GLU A 216 -3.19 29.97 12.50
CA GLU A 216 -2.52 30.83 13.46
C GLU A 216 -2.00 29.99 14.63
N ILE A 217 -0.77 30.27 15.06
CA ILE A 217 -0.08 29.46 16.06
C ILE A 217 0.45 30.39 17.15
N SER A 218 -0.07 30.23 18.35
CA SER A 218 0.25 31.05 19.53
C SER A 218 0.78 30.19 20.69
N GLY A 219 1.28 30.83 21.75
CA GLY A 219 1.75 30.17 22.99
C GLY A 219 3.21 29.69 23.00
N ARG A 220 3.92 29.74 21.87
CA ARG A 220 5.31 29.30 21.73
C ARG A 220 6.32 30.30 22.31
N LYS A 221 7.35 29.81 23.00
CA LYS A 221 8.44 30.62 23.58
C LYS A 221 9.48 30.96 22.49
N LYS A 222 9.96 32.20 22.49
CA LYS A 222 11.08 32.64 21.61
C LYS A 222 12.41 32.39 22.33
N ILE A 223 13.34 31.74 21.64
CA ILE A 223 14.69 31.43 22.14
C ILE A 223 15.70 32.27 21.36
N LEU A 224 16.81 32.68 21.99
CA LEU A 224 17.91 33.39 21.33
C LEU A 224 18.54 32.53 20.22
N ASN A 225 18.70 33.10 19.03
CA ASN A 225 19.25 32.40 17.88
C ASN A 225 20.78 32.27 18.02
N SER A 226 21.24 31.16 18.60
CA SER A 226 22.67 30.87 18.82
C SER A 226 23.40 30.47 17.52
N SER A 227 22.69 30.30 16.40
CA SER A 227 23.26 29.88 15.11
C SER A 227 22.82 30.83 13.99
N LYS A 228 23.22 32.10 14.10
CA LYS A 228 23.03 33.12 13.05
C LYS A 228 23.66 32.63 11.75
N LYS A 229 22.84 32.20 10.78
CA LYS A 229 23.27 31.91 9.41
C LYS A 229 23.20 33.20 8.60
N PHE A 230 24.01 33.29 7.55
CA PHE A 230 24.04 34.45 6.65
C PHE A 230 22.64 34.85 6.11
N LEU A 231 21.73 33.87 5.98
CA LEU A 231 20.36 34.02 5.46
C LEU A 231 19.28 34.27 6.54
N ASP A 232 19.56 34.02 7.83
CA ASP A 232 18.59 34.20 8.92
C ASP A 232 19.22 35.08 10.02
N LYS A 233 18.95 36.39 9.91
CA LYS A 233 19.47 37.43 10.81
C LYS A 233 18.59 37.65 12.04
N SER A 234 17.56 36.83 12.26
CA SER A 234 16.67 37.00 13.41
C SER A 234 17.41 36.72 14.73
N ASP A 235 17.31 37.62 15.70
CA ASP A 235 17.94 37.47 17.03
C ASP A 235 17.23 36.43 17.90
N SER A 236 15.96 36.11 17.58
CA SER A 236 15.15 35.13 18.31
C SER A 236 14.39 34.21 17.36
N THR A 237 14.33 32.91 17.67
CA THR A 237 13.66 31.87 16.87
C THR A 237 12.80 30.98 17.77
N PHE A 238 11.70 30.44 17.23
CA PHE A 238 10.93 29.38 17.88
C PHE A 238 11.64 28.03 17.76
N ILE A 239 11.44 27.12 18.72
CA ILE A 239 11.95 25.74 18.66
C ILE A 239 11.53 25.07 17.33
N ILE A 240 10.24 25.22 17.02
CA ILE A 240 9.67 24.84 15.73
C ILE A 240 9.21 26.11 15.02
N SER A 241 9.91 26.48 13.94
CA SER A 241 9.53 27.62 13.10
C SER A 241 8.16 27.42 12.47
N ASP A 242 7.45 28.51 12.18
CA ASP A 242 6.09 28.49 11.60
C ASP A 242 6.01 27.62 10.34
N SER A 243 7.02 27.72 9.47
CA SER A 243 7.10 26.91 8.25
C SER A 243 7.24 25.42 8.56
N LYS A 244 8.08 25.04 9.54
CA LYS A 244 8.22 23.65 9.98
C LYS A 244 6.93 23.15 10.64
N PHE A 245 6.31 23.95 11.51
CA PHE A 245 5.05 23.62 12.18
C PHE A 245 3.93 23.37 11.15
N LYS A 246 3.72 24.33 10.23
CA LYS A 246 2.74 24.19 9.13
C LYS A 246 3.10 23.05 8.18
N ARG A 247 4.35 22.60 8.12
CA ARG A 247 4.76 21.42 7.36
C ARG A 247 4.37 20.12 8.07
N LEU A 248 4.43 20.07 9.41
CA LEU A 248 4.03 18.91 10.23
C LEU A 248 2.55 18.57 10.10
N LEU A 249 1.68 19.58 9.90
CA LEU A 249 0.25 19.40 9.59
C LEU A 249 0.05 18.77 8.20
N LYS A 250 0.26 17.46 8.01
CA LYS A 250 0.43 16.84 6.68
C LYS A 250 -0.80 16.98 5.79
N GLU A 251 -1.97 16.93 6.40
CA GLU A 251 -3.27 16.94 5.73
C GLU A 251 -4.03 18.27 5.94
N THR A 252 -3.79 18.97 7.05
CA THR A 252 -4.40 20.26 7.38
C THR A 252 -3.57 21.43 6.82
N LYS A 253 -3.83 21.83 5.57
CA LYS A 253 -3.04 22.86 4.87
C LYS A 253 -3.84 24.11 4.52
N GLU A 254 -3.21 25.28 4.68
CA GLU A 254 -3.70 26.57 4.16
C GLU A 254 -3.88 26.55 2.63
N LYS A 255 -4.87 27.28 2.14
CA LYS A 255 -5.11 27.54 0.72
C LYS A 255 -4.02 28.45 0.15
N LYS A 256 -3.28 27.97 -0.85
CA LYS A 256 -2.28 28.76 -1.58
C LYS A 256 -2.50 28.61 -3.08
N TRP A 257 -2.23 29.66 -3.84
CA TRP A 257 -2.48 29.70 -5.30
C TRP A 257 -1.70 28.63 -6.07
N TRP A 258 -0.52 28.23 -5.61
CA TRP A 258 0.34 27.21 -6.22
C TRP A 258 0.05 25.77 -5.77
N ARG A 259 -0.91 25.55 -4.86
CA ARG A 259 -1.13 24.24 -4.20
C ARG A 259 -2.27 23.48 -4.88
N PHE A 260 -1.99 22.94 -6.07
CA PHE A 260 -2.98 22.22 -6.90
C PHE A 260 -3.11 20.72 -6.56
N PHE A 261 -2.01 20.07 -6.13
CA PHE A 261 -1.98 18.61 -5.91
C PHE A 261 -2.55 18.14 -4.56
N LYS A 262 -2.57 19.00 -3.54
CA LYS A 262 -3.20 18.72 -2.23
C LYS A 262 -4.26 19.77 -1.93
N LEU A 263 -5.52 19.34 -1.87
CA LEU A 263 -6.66 20.20 -1.57
C LEU A 263 -6.61 20.65 -0.10
N SER A 264 -6.62 21.96 0.14
CA SER A 264 -6.68 22.63 1.45
C SER A 264 -8.04 22.49 2.15
N LYS A 265 -8.56 21.27 2.28
CA LYS A 265 -9.83 20.96 2.95
C LYS A 265 -9.62 20.73 4.44
N TYR A 266 -10.64 21.02 5.25
CA TYR A 266 -10.66 20.63 6.66
C TYR A 266 -11.43 19.33 6.86
N ILE A 267 -10.81 18.43 7.63
CA ILE A 267 -11.39 17.17 8.10
C ILE A 267 -10.92 17.02 9.54
N GLU A 268 -11.84 16.87 10.48
CA GLU A 268 -11.57 16.84 11.91
C GLU A 268 -10.62 15.69 12.30
N GLU A 269 -10.86 14.48 11.80
CA GLU A 269 -9.99 13.32 12.03
C GLU A 269 -8.54 13.56 11.58
N ASN A 270 -8.35 14.20 10.42
CA ASN A 270 -7.03 14.56 9.93
C ASN A 270 -6.35 15.61 10.82
N PHE A 271 -7.14 16.54 11.37
CA PHE A 271 -6.64 17.58 12.26
C PHE A 271 -6.20 17.00 13.61
N GLU A 272 -6.97 16.07 14.19
CA GLU A 272 -6.59 15.35 15.41
C GLU A 272 -5.27 14.56 15.23
N ASN A 273 -5.15 13.84 14.11
CA ASN A 273 -3.92 13.12 13.77
C ASN A 273 -2.71 14.05 13.57
N ASP A 274 -2.94 15.20 12.94
CA ASP A 274 -1.93 16.25 12.75
C ASP A 274 -1.52 16.89 14.10
N LYS A 275 -2.48 17.09 15.03
CA LYS A 275 -2.23 17.58 16.40
C LYS A 275 -1.33 16.62 17.19
N SER A 276 -1.63 15.33 17.16
CA SER A 276 -0.78 14.28 17.76
C SER A 276 0.64 14.30 17.17
N SER A 277 0.76 14.48 15.85
CA SER A 277 2.06 14.57 15.17
C SER A 277 2.88 15.79 15.61
N ILE A 278 2.23 16.92 15.93
CA ILE A 278 2.90 18.10 16.48
C ILE A 278 3.46 17.82 17.87
N ILE A 279 2.63 17.27 18.77
CA ILE A 279 3.05 16.93 20.13
C ILE A 279 4.20 15.92 20.09
N LYS A 280 4.07 14.87 19.28
CA LYS A 280 5.14 13.90 19.04
C LYS A 280 6.45 14.58 18.63
N LYS A 281 6.38 15.61 17.76
CA LYS A 281 7.59 16.33 17.35
C LYS A 281 8.22 17.17 18.46
N TYR A 282 7.43 17.75 19.37
CA TYR A 282 7.97 18.42 20.56
C TYR A 282 8.60 17.41 21.52
N ASN A 283 7.96 16.26 21.74
CA ASN A 283 8.50 15.17 22.56
C ASN A 283 9.84 14.65 21.99
N GLU A 284 9.98 14.56 20.67
CA GLU A 284 11.26 14.22 20.02
C GLU A 284 12.40 15.22 20.28
N LEU A 285 12.06 16.46 20.64
CA LEU A 285 13.02 17.54 20.88
C LEU A 285 13.31 17.77 22.38
N GLY A 286 12.77 16.95 23.27
CA GLY A 286 12.94 17.08 24.73
C GLY A 286 11.78 17.73 25.47
N TYR A 287 10.73 18.17 24.79
CA TYR A 287 9.62 18.90 25.40
C TYR A 287 8.49 17.95 25.79
N ARG A 288 8.68 17.21 26.88
CA ARG A 288 7.75 16.17 27.34
C ARG A 288 6.36 16.71 27.70
N ASP A 289 6.34 17.86 28.36
CA ASP A 289 5.10 18.48 28.85
C ASP A 289 4.36 19.26 27.75
N ALA A 290 4.82 19.15 26.50
CA ALA A 290 4.24 19.86 25.38
C ALA A 290 2.80 19.41 25.14
N LYS A 291 1.87 20.36 25.12
CA LYS A 291 0.46 20.11 24.87
C LYS A 291 -0.16 21.22 24.06
N ILE A 292 -1.24 20.89 23.37
CA ILE A 292 -2.08 21.90 22.75
C ILE A 292 -3.08 22.34 23.82
N SER A 293 -2.87 23.54 24.36
CA SER A 293 -3.66 24.09 25.46
C SER A 293 -5.05 24.55 25.01
N PHE A 294 -5.18 24.94 23.75
CA PHE A 294 -6.42 25.43 23.16
C PHE A 294 -6.34 25.32 21.64
N ASP A 295 -7.43 24.86 21.02
CA ASP A 295 -7.65 24.94 19.59
C ASP A 295 -9.07 25.40 19.29
N THR A 296 -9.23 26.27 18.29
CA THR A 296 -10.55 26.71 17.84
C THR A 296 -10.60 26.87 16.33
N ILE A 297 -11.82 26.79 15.81
CA ILE A 297 -12.12 26.91 14.38
C ILE A 297 -13.06 28.09 14.21
N LEU A 298 -12.60 29.09 13.48
CA LEU A 298 -13.39 30.26 13.13
C LEU A 298 -13.95 30.07 11.72
N ILE A 299 -15.27 30.06 11.59
CA ILE A 299 -15.94 30.03 10.29
C ILE A 299 -15.97 31.45 9.75
N ASN A 300 -15.35 31.65 8.59
CA ASN A 300 -15.33 32.93 7.90
C ASN A 300 -16.54 33.05 6.96
N ASP A 301 -16.95 34.29 6.67
CA ASP A 301 -18.10 34.58 5.79
C ASP A 301 -17.92 34.06 4.35
N ASP A 302 -16.69 33.82 3.90
CA ASP A 302 -16.33 33.37 2.55
C ASP A 302 -16.33 31.84 2.36
N ASN A 303 -17.02 31.09 3.24
CA ASN A 303 -17.03 29.62 3.27
C ASN A 303 -15.61 29.02 3.43
N THR A 304 -14.75 29.74 4.16
CA THR A 304 -13.45 29.25 4.62
C THR A 304 -13.42 29.15 6.13
N ILE A 305 -12.43 28.45 6.66
CA ILE A 305 -12.17 28.42 8.10
C ILE A 305 -10.76 28.91 8.40
N SER A 306 -10.61 29.53 9.55
CA SER A 306 -9.34 29.85 10.20
C SER A 306 -9.16 28.91 11.38
N ILE A 307 -7.95 28.38 11.55
CA ILE A 307 -7.64 27.46 12.65
C ILE A 307 -6.63 28.14 13.57
N ASP A 308 -7.00 28.30 14.83
CA ASP A 308 -6.12 28.88 15.84
C ASP A 308 -5.68 27.79 16.80
N ILE A 309 -4.36 27.64 16.95
CA ILE A 309 -3.74 26.61 17.78
C ILE A 309 -2.83 27.29 18.80
N LYS A 310 -3.10 27.06 20.08
CA LYS A 310 -2.25 27.53 21.19
C LYS A 310 -1.47 26.37 21.78
N VAL A 311 -0.17 26.38 21.59
CA VAL A 311 0.74 25.36 22.10
C VAL A 311 1.36 25.84 23.41
N ASP A 312 1.33 24.99 24.42
CA ASP A 312 2.14 25.11 25.63
C ASP A 312 3.32 24.14 25.46
N GLU A 313 4.53 24.67 25.28
CA GLU A 313 5.71 23.87 24.97
C GLU A 313 6.29 23.16 26.21
N GLY A 314 5.99 23.63 27.42
CA GLY A 314 6.61 23.12 28.63
C GLY A 314 8.11 23.43 28.76
N GLU A 315 8.80 22.60 29.53
CA GLU A 315 10.25 22.67 29.75
C GLU A 315 10.98 21.56 28.99
N LYS A 316 12.26 21.78 28.71
CA LYS A 316 13.11 20.82 28.01
C LYS A 316 13.78 19.87 29.00
N TYR A 317 13.56 18.57 28.80
CA TYR A 317 14.13 17.50 29.61
C TYR A 317 15.28 16.75 28.94
N PHE A 318 16.11 16.15 29.78
CA PHE A 318 17.25 15.31 29.41
C PHE A 318 17.14 13.93 30.07
N PHE A 319 17.71 12.91 29.44
CA PHE A 319 17.81 11.59 30.04
C PHE A 319 18.75 11.63 31.26
N GLY A 320 18.23 11.19 32.40
CA GLY A 320 18.97 11.01 33.64
C GLY A 320 19.64 9.65 33.72
N SER A 321 19.64 9.06 34.90
CA SER A 321 20.12 7.70 35.12
C SER A 321 19.08 6.66 34.70
N ILE A 322 19.54 5.55 34.12
CA ILE A 322 18.69 4.44 33.67
C ILE A 322 18.92 3.25 34.59
N PHE A 323 17.87 2.78 35.23
CA PHE A 323 17.89 1.66 36.14
C PHE A 323 17.09 0.49 35.55
N TRP A 324 17.73 -0.66 35.46
CA TRP A 324 17.13 -1.90 35.02
C TRP A 324 16.70 -2.72 36.22
N ILE A 325 15.45 -3.19 36.22
CA ILE A 325 14.88 -3.99 37.30
C ILE A 325 14.24 -5.23 36.70
N GLY A 326 14.58 -6.42 37.20
CA GLY A 326 13.95 -7.67 36.79
C GLY A 326 14.62 -8.40 35.63
N ASN A 327 15.73 -7.89 35.11
CA ASN A 327 16.60 -8.61 34.18
C ASN A 327 17.44 -9.67 34.90
N LYS A 328 17.31 -10.93 34.50
CA LYS A 328 18.16 -12.04 34.95
C LYS A 328 18.97 -12.63 33.80
N ILE A 329 18.49 -12.48 32.57
CA ILE A 329 19.12 -13.08 31.38
C ILE A 329 20.24 -12.20 30.85
N TYR A 330 19.99 -10.89 30.74
CA TYR A 330 20.94 -9.92 30.22
C TYR A 330 21.43 -8.98 31.33
N SER A 331 22.70 -8.60 31.27
CA SER A 331 23.28 -7.65 32.21
C SER A 331 22.81 -6.21 31.92
N ASN A 332 22.88 -5.35 32.95
CA ASN A 332 22.55 -3.92 32.81
C ASN A 332 23.39 -3.25 31.71
N ASP A 333 24.66 -3.64 31.59
CA ASP A 333 25.59 -3.07 30.61
C ASP A 333 25.22 -3.46 29.18
N GLU A 334 24.79 -4.70 28.95
CA GLU A 334 24.33 -5.17 27.63
C GLU A 334 23.05 -4.45 27.21
N LEU A 335 22.07 -4.34 28.12
CA LEU A 335 20.82 -3.64 27.87
C LEU A 335 21.05 -2.15 27.62
N SER A 336 21.94 -1.51 28.39
CA SER A 336 22.28 -0.09 28.22
C SER A 336 22.99 0.17 26.89
N LYS A 337 23.92 -0.70 26.48
CA LYS A 337 24.57 -0.61 25.16
C LYS A 337 23.55 -0.76 24.03
N ARG A 338 22.60 -1.70 24.15
CA ARG A 338 21.55 -1.95 23.15
C ARG A 338 20.57 -0.77 23.05
N LEU A 339 20.18 -0.20 24.19
CA LEU A 339 19.32 0.98 24.27
C LEU A 339 19.98 2.19 23.57
N SER A 340 21.31 2.32 23.69
CA SER A 340 22.09 3.39 23.06
C SER A 340 21.63 4.81 23.46
N ILE A 341 21.21 4.96 24.72
CA ILE A 341 20.84 6.25 25.34
C ILE A 341 21.78 6.48 26.52
N MET A 342 22.40 7.65 26.58
CA MET A 342 23.29 8.05 27.66
C MET A 342 22.68 9.16 28.50
N SER A 343 23.13 9.28 29.76
CA SER A 343 22.73 10.41 30.60
C SER A 343 23.24 11.72 30.00
N GLY A 344 22.39 12.74 29.96
CA GLY A 344 22.66 14.02 29.31
C GLY A 344 22.13 14.13 27.88
N ASP A 345 21.72 13.03 27.25
CA ASP A 345 21.04 13.07 25.96
C ASP A 345 19.68 13.80 26.08
N ILE A 346 19.23 14.41 24.99
CA ILE A 346 17.91 15.06 24.96
C ILE A 346 16.84 13.99 25.13
N TYR A 347 15.89 14.23 26.06
CA TYR A 347 14.80 13.29 26.28
C TYR A 347 13.98 13.10 25.00
N ASN A 348 13.86 11.87 24.52
CA ASN A 348 13.06 11.55 23.35
C ASN A 348 12.27 10.28 23.61
N GLN A 349 11.00 10.47 24.00
CA GLN A 349 10.10 9.37 24.32
C GLN A 349 9.90 8.41 23.13
N THR A 350 9.75 8.95 21.91
CA THR A 350 9.59 8.10 20.71
C THR A 350 10.83 7.24 20.47
N PHE A 351 12.02 7.81 20.62
CA PHE A 351 13.27 7.05 20.47
C PHE A 351 13.43 5.98 21.56
N LEU A 352 13.06 6.30 22.81
CA LEU A 352 13.03 5.34 23.92
C LEU A 352 12.07 4.17 23.63
N GLU A 353 10.85 4.47 23.20
CA GLU A 353 9.84 3.47 22.86
C GLU A 353 10.30 2.58 21.70
N GLU A 354 10.87 3.16 20.64
CA GLU A 354 11.43 2.40 19.51
C GLU A 354 12.56 1.47 19.95
N LYS A 355 13.38 1.88 20.92
CA LYS A 355 14.49 1.08 21.46
C LYS A 355 14.04 0.00 22.46
N LEU A 356 12.89 0.18 23.12
CA LEU A 356 12.35 -0.79 24.07
C LEU A 356 11.42 -1.82 23.42
N PHE A 357 10.50 -1.35 22.58
CA PHE A 357 9.34 -2.14 22.15
C PHE A 357 9.39 -2.61 20.70
N GLY A 358 10.27 -2.07 19.88
CA GLY A 358 10.41 -2.49 18.49
C GLY A 358 10.83 -1.36 17.57
N ASN A 359 11.86 -1.60 16.76
CA ASN A 359 12.18 -0.74 15.62
C ASN A 359 12.24 -1.54 14.30
N ALA A 360 12.24 -0.82 13.18
CA ALA A 360 12.26 -1.43 11.84
C ALA A 360 13.52 -2.29 11.58
N ASN A 361 14.61 -2.03 12.32
CA ASN A 361 15.89 -2.71 12.17
C ASN A 361 16.02 -3.94 13.09
N GLY A 362 15.08 -4.14 14.04
CA GLY A 362 15.19 -5.16 15.10
C GLY A 362 16.29 -4.86 16.12
N ASP A 363 16.73 -3.61 16.20
CA ASP A 363 17.82 -3.16 17.07
C ASP A 363 17.39 -2.72 18.47
N ASP A 364 16.33 -3.32 18.96
CA ASP A 364 15.64 -3.01 20.20
C ASP A 364 15.75 -4.15 21.22
N ILE A 365 15.32 -3.86 22.45
CA ILE A 365 15.41 -4.80 23.58
C ILE A 365 14.35 -5.88 23.47
N SER A 366 13.10 -5.56 23.08
CA SER A 366 12.07 -6.59 22.92
C SER A 366 12.47 -7.63 21.87
N SER A 367 13.01 -7.20 20.72
CA SER A 367 13.51 -8.09 19.68
C SER A 367 14.61 -9.02 20.18
N LEU A 368 15.54 -8.53 21.02
CA LEU A 368 16.59 -9.34 21.64
C LEU A 368 15.99 -10.50 22.46
N TYR A 369 15.03 -10.20 23.34
CA TYR A 369 14.35 -11.22 24.15
C TYR A 369 13.47 -12.16 23.31
N LEU A 370 12.75 -11.62 22.33
CA LEU A 370 11.88 -12.40 21.42
C LEU A 370 12.69 -13.38 20.55
N ASP A 371 13.91 -13.03 20.14
CA ASP A 371 14.79 -13.91 19.37
C ASP A 371 15.43 -15.03 20.22
N ASP A 372 15.43 -14.87 21.54
CA ASP A 372 15.88 -15.87 22.51
C ASP A 372 14.77 -16.79 23.06
N GLY A 373 13.53 -16.56 22.63
CA GLY A 373 12.36 -17.36 22.99
C GLY A 373 11.44 -16.74 24.04
N TYR A 374 11.73 -15.55 24.56
CA TYR A 374 10.92 -14.90 25.59
C TYR A 374 9.72 -14.16 24.98
N LEU A 375 8.74 -14.93 24.47
CA LEU A 375 7.54 -14.37 23.84
C LEU A 375 6.68 -13.52 24.79
N PHE A 376 6.69 -13.86 26.07
CA PHE A 376 5.93 -13.16 27.12
C PHE A 376 6.69 -12.00 27.73
N PHE A 377 7.82 -11.61 27.13
CA PHE A 377 8.62 -10.48 27.58
C PHE A 377 7.79 -9.20 27.57
N ASN A 378 7.90 -8.42 28.63
CA ASN A 378 7.33 -7.09 28.72
C ASN A 378 8.32 -6.14 29.41
N ALA A 379 8.43 -4.92 28.88
CA ALA A 379 9.17 -3.83 29.48
C ALA A 379 8.19 -2.73 29.91
N SER A 380 8.33 -2.22 31.13
CA SER A 380 7.52 -1.13 31.64
C SER A 380 8.44 -0.01 32.13
N PRO A 381 8.71 1.00 31.29
CA PRO A 381 9.46 2.16 31.71
C PRO A 381 8.60 3.00 32.66
N SER A 382 9.21 3.46 33.75
CA SER A 382 8.62 4.44 34.66
C SER A 382 9.57 5.63 34.78
N GLU A 383 9.04 6.81 34.51
CA GLU A 383 9.80 8.07 34.53
C GLU A 383 9.77 8.68 35.93
N ILE A 384 10.92 9.11 36.43
CA ILE A 384 11.04 9.91 37.64
C ILE A 384 11.67 11.24 37.25
N VAL A 385 10.89 12.32 37.37
CA VAL A 385 11.39 13.68 37.13
C VAL A 385 12.25 14.10 38.32
N LYS A 386 13.49 14.49 38.04
CA LYS A 386 14.44 15.07 39.01
C LYS A 386 14.48 16.59 38.90
N GLU A 387 15.00 17.21 39.96
CA GLU A 387 15.40 18.61 39.92
C GLU A 387 16.44 18.83 38.80
N ASN A 388 16.34 19.95 38.07
CA ASN A 388 17.13 20.33 36.89
C ASN A 388 16.72 19.69 35.54
N ASN A 389 15.45 19.33 35.35
CA ASN A 389 14.90 18.81 34.09
C ASN A 389 15.58 17.51 33.60
N TYR A 390 16.07 16.68 34.52
CA TYR A 390 16.49 15.32 34.19
C TYR A 390 15.37 14.33 34.47
N ILE A 391 15.23 13.32 33.60
CA ILE A 391 14.27 12.23 33.77
C ILE A 391 15.04 10.94 33.97
N ASP A 392 15.01 10.43 35.19
CA ASP A 392 15.51 9.09 35.47
C ASP A 392 14.49 8.05 34.97
N LEU A 393 15.01 6.97 34.39
CA LEU A 393 14.19 5.89 33.84
C LEU A 393 14.36 4.64 34.68
N ASN A 394 13.28 4.19 35.29
CA ASN A 394 13.20 2.89 35.94
C ASN A 394 12.49 1.92 35.00
N ILE A 395 13.26 1.07 34.33
CA ILE A 395 12.74 0.11 33.36
C ILE A 395 12.56 -1.22 34.06
N LYS A 396 11.30 -1.55 34.35
CA LYS A 396 10.93 -2.85 34.93
C LYS A 396 10.72 -3.85 33.81
N LEU A 397 11.50 -4.91 33.84
CA LEU A 397 11.47 -6.00 32.89
C LEU A 397 10.78 -7.21 33.51
N TYR A 398 9.82 -7.76 32.77
CA TYR A 398 9.24 -9.06 33.02
C TYR A 398 9.67 -9.97 31.88
N GLU A 399 10.66 -10.85 32.14
CA GLU A 399 11.25 -11.69 31.10
C GLU A 399 10.32 -12.84 30.68
N GLY A 400 9.54 -13.39 31.63
CA GLY A 400 8.68 -14.54 31.39
C GLY A 400 9.47 -15.83 31.11
N ASP A 401 8.75 -16.92 30.87
CA ASP A 401 9.36 -18.19 30.45
C ASP A 401 9.57 -18.24 28.94
N LYS A 402 10.49 -19.10 28.48
CA LYS A 402 10.69 -19.35 27.06
C LYS A 402 9.49 -20.06 26.46
N ALA A 403 8.94 -19.51 25.37
CA ALA A 403 7.89 -20.12 24.61
C ALA A 403 8.45 -21.07 23.54
N LYS A 404 7.85 -22.25 23.41
CA LYS A 404 8.09 -23.17 22.29
C LYS A 404 6.98 -23.09 21.27
N VAL A 405 7.32 -23.22 20.00
CA VAL A 405 6.33 -23.33 18.93
C VAL A 405 5.64 -24.69 19.05
N ASN A 406 4.32 -24.69 19.22
CA ASN A 406 3.53 -25.91 19.34
C ASN A 406 2.99 -26.35 17.97
N LYS A 407 2.27 -25.47 17.27
CA LYS A 407 1.80 -25.72 15.91
C LYS A 407 2.18 -24.59 14.96
N VAL A 408 2.41 -24.99 13.72
CA VAL A 408 2.62 -24.07 12.60
C VAL A 408 1.59 -24.41 11.53
N ASN A 409 0.69 -23.49 11.28
CA ASN A 409 -0.40 -23.65 10.32
C ASN A 409 -0.23 -22.66 9.17
N VAL A 410 -0.74 -23.04 8.00
CA VAL A 410 -0.87 -22.17 6.83
C VAL A 410 -2.33 -22.21 6.41
N ILE A 411 -2.92 -21.03 6.15
CA ILE A 411 -4.29 -20.93 5.64
C ILE A 411 -4.35 -20.05 4.40
N GLY A 412 -5.21 -20.41 3.46
CA GLY A 412 -5.48 -19.63 2.24
C GLY A 412 -4.68 -20.03 0.98
N ASN A 413 -3.94 -21.14 1.04
CA ASN A 413 -3.33 -21.80 -0.12
C ASN A 413 -4.30 -22.82 -0.74
N SER A 414 -4.93 -22.48 -1.87
CA SER A 414 -5.89 -23.38 -2.55
C SER A 414 -5.29 -24.10 -3.76
N LYS A 415 -4.32 -23.48 -4.46
CA LYS A 415 -3.60 -24.03 -5.62
C LYS A 415 -2.22 -24.59 -5.24
N THR A 416 -1.53 -23.95 -4.30
CA THR A 416 -0.18 -24.29 -3.86
C THR A 416 -0.22 -25.36 -2.77
N ASN A 417 0.55 -26.44 -2.96
CA ASN A 417 0.61 -27.51 -1.98
C ASN A 417 1.31 -27.04 -0.69
N ASP A 418 0.85 -27.50 0.47
CA ASP A 418 1.37 -27.10 1.79
C ASP A 418 2.89 -27.22 1.90
N HIS A 419 3.46 -28.30 1.37
CA HIS A 419 4.91 -28.55 1.45
C HIS A 419 5.76 -27.46 0.77
N VAL A 420 5.22 -26.75 -0.23
CA VAL A 420 5.91 -25.65 -0.93
C VAL A 420 6.05 -24.44 -0.01
N ILE A 421 5.08 -24.23 0.88
CA ILE A 421 5.07 -23.14 1.86
C ILE A 421 5.88 -23.56 3.08
N MET A 422 5.61 -24.76 3.60
CA MET A 422 6.27 -25.31 4.79
C MET A 422 7.78 -25.46 4.64
N ARG A 423 8.30 -25.67 3.42
CA ARG A 423 9.75 -25.73 3.19
C ARG A 423 10.45 -24.36 3.30
N GLU A 424 9.74 -23.26 3.06
CA GLU A 424 10.29 -21.91 3.22
C GLU A 424 10.12 -21.38 4.65
N ILE A 425 9.14 -21.89 5.40
CA ILE A 425 8.94 -21.53 6.80
C ILE A 425 10.09 -22.10 7.66
N ARG A 426 10.65 -21.22 8.49
CA ARG A 426 11.78 -21.54 9.38
C ARG A 426 11.37 -22.01 10.76
N THR A 427 10.26 -21.49 11.26
CA THR A 427 9.69 -21.90 12.55
C THR A 427 9.13 -23.31 12.44
N LYS A 428 9.59 -24.25 13.28
CA LYS A 428 9.06 -25.62 13.31
C LYS A 428 8.44 -25.94 14.67
N PRO A 429 7.45 -26.84 14.74
CA PRO A 429 6.98 -27.39 16.00
C PRO A 429 8.13 -27.95 16.85
N GLY A 430 8.18 -27.54 18.12
CA GLY A 430 9.22 -27.90 19.08
C GLY A 430 10.37 -26.90 19.20
N ASP A 431 10.58 -26.03 18.21
CA ASP A 431 11.61 -25.00 18.26
C ASP A 431 11.27 -23.92 19.32
N LEU A 432 12.30 -23.25 19.83
CA LEU A 432 12.08 -22.02 20.60
C LEU A 432 11.49 -20.95 19.67
N PHE A 433 10.58 -20.14 20.20
CA PHE A 433 10.07 -19.00 19.47
C PHE A 433 11.23 -18.06 19.09
N LYS A 434 11.27 -17.61 17.83
CA LYS A 434 12.23 -16.62 17.35
C LYS A 434 11.53 -15.68 16.40
N ARG A 435 11.52 -14.38 16.73
CA ARG A 435 10.92 -13.36 15.87
C ARG A 435 11.67 -13.27 14.54
N SER A 436 13.00 -13.36 14.56
CA SER A 436 13.86 -13.35 13.39
C SER A 436 13.47 -14.41 12.36
N ASP A 437 13.10 -15.61 12.81
CA ASP A 437 12.70 -16.71 11.93
C ASP A 437 11.32 -16.48 11.30
N ILE A 438 10.39 -15.84 12.01
CA ILE A 438 9.08 -15.44 11.47
C ILE A 438 9.27 -14.37 10.40
N MET A 439 10.02 -13.31 10.69
CA MET A 439 10.31 -12.24 9.72
C MET A 439 11.03 -12.79 8.49
N ARG A 440 11.96 -13.74 8.69
CA ARG A 440 12.66 -14.42 7.60
C ARG A 440 11.69 -15.27 6.77
N SER A 441 10.81 -16.03 7.41
CA SER A 441 9.77 -16.84 6.73
C SER A 441 8.84 -15.95 5.89
N GLN A 442 8.36 -14.84 6.47
CA GLN A 442 7.56 -13.85 5.74
C GLN A 442 8.30 -13.30 4.52
N ARG A 443 9.59 -12.97 4.65
CA ARG A 443 10.40 -12.51 3.51
C ARG A 443 10.53 -13.57 2.42
N GLU A 444 10.85 -14.82 2.77
CA GLU A 444 11.01 -15.90 1.81
C GLU A 444 9.68 -16.20 1.09
N LEU A 445 8.56 -16.23 1.81
CA LEU A 445 7.22 -16.40 1.23
C LEU A 445 6.82 -15.24 0.30
N ASN A 446 7.14 -14.00 0.67
CA ASN A 446 6.95 -12.85 -0.21
C ASN A 446 7.83 -12.94 -1.47
N ASN A 447 9.06 -13.47 -1.34
CA ASN A 447 9.97 -13.67 -2.47
C ASN A 447 9.52 -14.76 -3.44
N LEU A 448 8.70 -15.73 -3.01
CA LEU A 448 8.12 -16.75 -3.91
C LEU A 448 7.21 -16.15 -4.98
N GLN A 449 6.63 -14.96 -4.74
CA GLN A 449 5.66 -14.31 -5.62
C GLN A 449 4.37 -15.13 -5.86
N TYR A 450 4.09 -16.15 -5.05
CA TYR A 450 2.85 -16.92 -5.11
C TYR A 450 1.68 -16.25 -4.40
N PHE A 451 2.00 -15.42 -3.42
CA PHE A 451 1.04 -14.80 -2.54
C PHE A 451 1.01 -13.28 -2.75
N ASP A 452 -0.13 -12.68 -2.41
CA ASP A 452 -0.32 -11.25 -2.34
C ASP A 452 0.30 -10.71 -1.03
N PRO A 453 1.37 -9.88 -1.10
CA PRO A 453 2.02 -9.34 0.09
C PRO A 453 1.11 -8.44 0.94
N GLU A 454 0.07 -7.83 0.36
CA GLU A 454 -0.82 -6.92 1.09
C GLU A 454 -1.80 -7.66 1.99
N LYS A 455 -2.11 -8.92 1.66
CA LYS A 455 -3.02 -9.79 2.41
C LYS A 455 -2.30 -10.81 3.28
N PHE A 456 -0.96 -10.79 3.27
CA PHE A 456 -0.16 -11.68 4.10
C PHE A 456 -0.20 -11.22 5.55
N ASP A 457 -0.51 -12.13 6.45
CA ASP A 457 -0.55 -11.87 7.90
C ASP A 457 0.02 -13.06 8.67
N VAL A 458 0.60 -12.80 9.84
CA VAL A 458 1.11 -13.84 10.75
C VAL A 458 0.42 -13.69 12.09
N LYS A 459 -0.48 -14.63 12.38
CA LYS A 459 -1.18 -14.68 13.66
C LYS A 459 -0.38 -15.51 14.64
N ILE A 460 0.06 -14.86 15.71
CA ILE A 460 0.79 -15.47 16.82
C ILE A 460 -0.19 -15.61 17.98
N GLU A 461 -0.53 -16.85 18.32
CA GLU A 461 -1.51 -17.18 19.36
C GLU A 461 -0.77 -17.79 20.57
N PRO A 462 -0.32 -16.97 21.52
CA PRO A 462 0.40 -17.44 22.69
C PRO A 462 -0.51 -18.16 23.68
N ASN A 463 -0.02 -19.25 24.27
CA ASN A 463 -0.63 -19.94 25.40
C ASN A 463 0.33 -19.90 26.60
N GLN A 464 0.07 -18.96 27.51
CA GLN A 464 0.94 -18.71 28.66
C GLN A 464 0.97 -19.89 29.65
N SER A 465 -0.14 -20.60 29.87
CA SER A 465 -0.19 -21.72 30.81
C SER A 465 0.71 -22.90 30.38
N ARG A 466 0.91 -23.10 29.08
CA ARG A 466 1.75 -24.18 28.53
C ARG A 466 3.13 -23.71 28.09
N ASN A 467 3.43 -22.41 28.18
CA ASN A 467 4.64 -21.81 27.59
C ASN A 467 4.81 -22.22 26.11
N THR A 468 3.71 -22.21 25.36
CA THR A 468 3.71 -22.56 23.94
C THR A 468 3.04 -21.50 23.10
N VAL A 469 3.35 -21.47 21.81
CA VAL A 469 2.72 -20.58 20.84
C VAL A 469 2.34 -21.31 19.57
N ASP A 470 1.14 -21.02 19.09
CA ASP A 470 0.69 -21.47 17.77
C ASP A 470 0.89 -20.33 16.77
N ILE A 471 1.51 -20.62 15.64
CA ILE A 471 1.82 -19.64 14.60
C ILE A 471 1.01 -20.00 13.35
N THR A 472 0.13 -19.10 12.92
CA THR A 472 -0.68 -19.29 11.72
C THR A 472 -0.28 -18.25 10.67
N TYR A 473 0.27 -18.73 9.55
CA TYR A 473 0.59 -17.92 8.38
C TYR A 473 -0.65 -17.83 7.49
N VAL A 474 -1.22 -16.63 7.38
CA VAL A 474 -2.37 -16.34 6.53
C VAL A 474 -1.85 -15.86 5.19
N VAL A 475 -2.03 -16.67 4.15
CA VAL A 475 -1.61 -16.36 2.79
C VAL A 475 -2.81 -16.17 1.88
N SER A 476 -2.67 -15.32 0.87
CA SER A 476 -3.68 -15.17 -0.19
C SER A 476 -2.98 -15.37 -1.52
N GLU A 477 -3.35 -16.42 -2.24
CA GLU A 477 -2.74 -16.70 -3.55
C GLU A 477 -3.12 -15.66 -4.59
N LYS A 478 -2.13 -15.28 -5.41
CA LYS A 478 -2.34 -14.43 -6.59
C LYS A 478 -2.06 -15.23 -7.87
N SER A 479 -2.54 -14.73 -9.01
CA SER A 479 -2.17 -15.32 -10.30
C SER A 479 -0.66 -15.18 -10.52
N THR A 480 0.02 -16.32 -10.59
CA THR A 480 1.48 -16.45 -10.68
C THR A 480 1.99 -16.64 -12.10
N ASP A 481 1.08 -16.98 -13.01
CA ASP A 481 1.37 -17.31 -14.39
C ASP A 481 1.43 -15.99 -15.18
N GLN A 482 2.59 -15.72 -15.76
CA GLN A 482 2.86 -14.47 -16.47
C GLN A 482 2.94 -14.73 -17.98
N ILE A 483 2.16 -13.95 -18.73
CA ILE A 483 2.28 -13.85 -20.19
C ILE A 483 2.97 -12.52 -20.49
N ASN A 484 4.24 -12.59 -20.84
CA ASN A 484 5.06 -11.46 -21.21
C ASN A 484 4.96 -11.27 -22.72
N LEU A 485 4.04 -10.41 -23.15
CA LEU A 485 4.01 -9.91 -24.53
C LEU A 485 4.71 -8.56 -24.55
N GLN A 486 5.87 -8.49 -25.20
CA GLN A 486 6.58 -7.23 -25.40
C GLN A 486 6.65 -6.97 -26.90
N GLY A 487 6.34 -5.73 -27.29
CA GLY A 487 6.40 -5.27 -28.66
C GLY A 487 7.09 -3.90 -28.68
N GLY A 488 8.03 -3.70 -29.58
CA GLY A 488 8.77 -2.46 -29.72
C GLY A 488 8.98 -2.11 -31.19
N TRP A 489 9.24 -0.82 -31.46
CA TRP A 489 9.63 -0.34 -32.77
C TRP A 489 11.07 0.15 -32.71
N GLY A 490 11.96 -0.43 -33.52
CA GLY A 490 13.38 -0.08 -33.54
C GLY A 490 14.03 -0.40 -34.89
N ALA A 491 14.95 0.45 -35.35
CA ALA A 491 15.60 0.34 -36.67
C ALA A 491 14.61 0.14 -37.85
N GLY A 492 13.43 0.78 -37.77
CA GLY A 492 12.39 0.72 -38.81
C GLY A 492 11.57 -0.58 -38.84
N ARG A 493 11.62 -1.41 -37.78
CA ARG A 493 10.92 -2.71 -37.71
C ARG A 493 10.25 -2.95 -36.36
N VAL A 494 9.26 -3.84 -36.37
CA VAL A 494 8.59 -4.33 -35.17
C VAL A 494 9.39 -5.48 -34.57
N VAL A 495 9.84 -5.30 -33.33
CA VAL A 495 10.41 -6.35 -32.49
C VAL A 495 9.31 -6.90 -31.60
N GLY A 496 9.15 -8.22 -31.54
CA GLY A 496 8.19 -8.88 -30.67
C GLY A 496 8.84 -9.95 -29.81
N SER A 497 8.45 -10.04 -28.54
CA SER A 497 8.75 -11.18 -27.69
C SER A 497 7.48 -11.71 -27.04
N LEU A 498 7.35 -13.03 -27.02
CA LEU A 498 6.32 -13.77 -26.33
C LEU A 498 6.99 -14.70 -25.32
N GLY A 499 6.76 -14.46 -24.04
CA GLY A 499 7.24 -15.30 -22.94
C GLY A 499 6.08 -15.81 -22.11
N PHE A 500 6.06 -17.11 -21.85
CA PHE A 500 5.21 -17.75 -20.87
C PHE A 500 6.07 -18.17 -19.69
N ARG A 501 5.73 -17.72 -18.49
CA ARG A 501 6.43 -18.09 -17.26
C ARG A 501 5.42 -18.58 -16.23
N PHE A 502 5.48 -19.87 -15.94
CA PHE A 502 4.66 -20.55 -14.95
C PHE A 502 5.52 -20.79 -13.72
N THR A 503 5.27 -20.08 -12.62
CA THR A 503 6.16 -20.11 -11.44
C THR A 503 5.72 -21.12 -10.37
N ASN A 504 4.50 -21.67 -10.48
CA ASN A 504 3.96 -22.70 -9.60
C ASN A 504 3.54 -23.97 -10.36
N PHE A 505 4.36 -24.40 -11.32
CA PHE A 505 4.14 -25.60 -12.13
C PHE A 505 4.34 -26.89 -11.31
N SER A 506 3.72 -27.98 -11.75
CA SER A 506 3.87 -29.32 -11.15
C SER A 506 4.16 -30.37 -12.22
N SER A 507 5.40 -30.85 -12.27
CA SER A 507 5.81 -31.95 -13.15
C SER A 507 5.19 -33.29 -12.72
N LYS A 508 4.91 -33.48 -11.43
CA LYS A 508 4.27 -34.70 -10.91
C LYS A 508 2.86 -34.88 -11.46
N LYS A 509 2.10 -33.78 -11.56
CA LYS A 509 0.73 -33.77 -12.08
C LYS A 509 0.68 -33.71 -13.61
N PHE A 510 1.82 -33.74 -14.31
CA PHE A 510 1.87 -33.59 -15.77
C PHE A 510 1.10 -34.67 -16.51
N PHE A 511 1.10 -35.91 -16.03
CA PHE A 511 0.37 -37.01 -16.65
C PHE A 511 -1.06 -37.17 -16.12
N THR A 512 -1.50 -36.33 -15.18
CA THR A 512 -2.85 -36.39 -14.59
C THR A 512 -3.81 -35.51 -15.38
N LYS A 513 -4.76 -36.11 -16.12
CA LYS A 513 -5.69 -35.39 -17.00
C LYS A 513 -6.51 -34.32 -16.26
N GLU A 514 -6.96 -34.55 -15.02
CA GLU A 514 -7.75 -33.54 -14.30
C GLU A 514 -6.93 -32.30 -13.89
N ALA A 515 -5.60 -32.41 -13.82
CA ALA A 515 -4.71 -31.32 -13.42
C ALA A 515 -4.46 -30.30 -14.55
N TRP A 516 -4.84 -30.62 -15.79
CA TRP A 516 -4.72 -29.73 -16.96
C TRP A 516 -5.85 -28.70 -17.03
N ARG A 517 -5.87 -27.76 -16.08
CA ARG A 517 -6.85 -26.65 -16.05
C ARG A 517 -6.21 -25.33 -15.58
N PRO A 518 -5.51 -24.55 -16.46
CA PRO A 518 -5.07 -24.88 -17.81
C PRO A 518 -3.73 -25.64 -17.85
N LEU A 519 -2.93 -25.58 -16.77
CA LEU A 519 -1.67 -26.31 -16.62
C LEU A 519 -1.54 -26.94 -15.22
N PRO A 520 -0.89 -28.11 -15.12
CA PRO A 520 -0.57 -28.73 -13.84
C PRO A 520 0.21 -27.80 -12.92
N SER A 521 -0.30 -27.58 -11.70
CA SER A 521 0.26 -26.63 -10.75
C SER A 521 0.25 -27.11 -9.30
N GLY A 522 1.08 -26.46 -8.47
CA GLY A 522 1.08 -26.59 -7.02
C GLY A 522 2.39 -27.05 -6.37
N ASP A 523 3.43 -27.42 -7.14
CA ASP A 523 4.71 -27.89 -6.60
C ASP A 523 5.81 -26.81 -6.56
N GLY A 524 5.50 -25.58 -6.95
CA GLY A 524 6.44 -24.46 -6.93
C GLY A 524 7.59 -24.58 -7.94
N GLN A 525 7.46 -25.43 -8.96
CA GLN A 525 8.45 -25.50 -10.04
C GLN A 525 8.24 -24.36 -11.02
N THR A 526 9.31 -23.93 -11.69
CA THR A 526 9.21 -22.90 -12.72
C THR A 526 9.43 -23.49 -14.11
N LEU A 527 8.46 -23.28 -15.00
CA LEU A 527 8.59 -23.55 -16.43
C LEU A 527 8.52 -22.22 -17.19
N SER A 528 9.56 -21.92 -17.97
CA SER A 528 9.64 -20.70 -18.77
C SER A 528 9.88 -21.05 -20.23
N ILE A 529 9.05 -20.52 -21.11
CA ILE A 529 9.18 -20.65 -22.56
C ILE A 529 9.16 -19.23 -23.11
N SER A 530 10.18 -18.82 -23.83
CA SER A 530 10.22 -17.50 -24.44
C SER A 530 10.73 -17.56 -25.87
N ALA A 531 10.05 -16.84 -26.75
CA ALA A 531 10.47 -16.59 -28.11
C ALA A 531 10.52 -15.09 -28.35
N SER A 532 11.59 -14.60 -28.97
CA SER A 532 11.68 -13.19 -29.38
C SER A 532 12.22 -13.08 -30.79
N SER A 533 11.66 -12.19 -31.60
CA SER A 533 12.11 -12.02 -32.98
C SER A 533 11.95 -10.57 -33.46
N ASN A 534 12.91 -10.15 -34.29
CA ASN A 534 12.83 -8.97 -35.15
C ASN A 534 12.82 -9.40 -36.64
N GLY A 535 12.10 -10.48 -36.93
CA GLY A 535 12.10 -11.14 -38.23
C GLY A 535 13.41 -11.88 -38.52
N ILE A 536 13.99 -11.59 -39.69
CA ILE A 536 15.21 -12.27 -40.18
C ILE A 536 16.50 -11.82 -39.49
N TYR A 537 16.52 -10.64 -38.87
CA TYR A 537 17.73 -10.11 -38.20
C TYR A 537 18.04 -10.85 -36.90
N TYR A 538 17.00 -11.20 -36.14
CA TYR A 538 17.19 -11.81 -34.85
C TYR A 538 16.04 -12.73 -34.46
N GLN A 539 16.37 -13.91 -33.94
CA GLN A 539 15.44 -14.89 -33.39
C GLN A 539 16.04 -15.53 -32.13
N ASN A 540 15.28 -15.56 -31.05
CA ASN A 540 15.60 -16.28 -29.82
C ASN A 540 14.50 -17.29 -29.52
N TYR A 541 14.91 -18.46 -29.08
CA TYR A 541 14.04 -19.45 -28.49
C TYR A 541 14.71 -19.97 -27.22
N ASN A 542 14.04 -19.88 -26.08
CA ASN A 542 14.56 -20.35 -24.80
C ASN A 542 13.49 -21.15 -24.06
N LEU A 543 13.89 -22.32 -23.58
CA LEU A 543 13.12 -23.21 -22.72
C LEU A 543 13.92 -23.39 -21.44
N THR A 544 13.29 -23.15 -20.28
CA THR A 544 13.93 -23.30 -18.98
C THR A 544 12.99 -23.98 -17.99
N PHE A 545 13.47 -25.01 -17.33
CA PHE A 545 12.79 -25.70 -16.24
C PHE A 545 13.64 -25.59 -14.96
N VAL A 546 13.01 -25.23 -13.84
CA VAL A 546 13.67 -25.13 -12.54
C VAL A 546 12.86 -25.86 -11.48
N GLU A 547 13.50 -26.84 -10.84
CA GLU A 547 13.05 -27.46 -9.59
C GLU A 547 13.82 -26.81 -8.43
N PRO A 548 13.22 -25.90 -7.65
CA PRO A 548 13.94 -25.14 -6.63
C PRO A 548 14.36 -25.99 -5.40
N TRP A 549 13.71 -27.13 -5.16
CA TRP A 549 13.95 -27.99 -3.99
C TRP A 549 14.08 -29.46 -4.41
N LEU A 550 15.15 -29.77 -5.14
CA LEU A 550 15.52 -31.12 -5.54
C LEU A 550 15.63 -32.04 -4.31
N GLY A 551 14.80 -33.08 -4.27
CA GLY A 551 14.69 -34.01 -3.13
C GLY A 551 13.83 -33.52 -1.96
N GLY A 552 13.19 -32.36 -2.08
CA GLY A 552 12.13 -31.84 -1.19
C GLY A 552 12.54 -31.36 0.20
N LYS A 553 13.70 -31.77 0.72
CA LYS A 553 14.13 -31.48 2.11
C LYS A 553 15.10 -30.32 2.26
N LYS A 554 15.93 -30.07 1.24
CA LYS A 554 16.99 -29.05 1.26
C LYS A 554 16.79 -28.08 0.09
N PRO A 555 17.15 -26.79 0.24
CA PRO A 555 17.05 -25.78 -0.81
C PRO A 555 18.18 -25.97 -1.84
N ASN A 556 18.13 -27.10 -2.54
CA ASN A 556 19.00 -27.44 -3.65
C ASN A 556 18.18 -27.29 -4.93
N SER A 557 18.53 -26.35 -5.81
CA SER A 557 17.80 -26.14 -7.05
C SER A 557 18.44 -26.91 -8.20
N LEU A 558 17.64 -27.55 -9.03
CA LEU A 558 18.04 -28.10 -10.33
C LEU A 558 17.47 -27.20 -11.43
N SER A 559 18.31 -26.73 -12.33
CA SER A 559 17.90 -25.97 -13.51
C SER A 559 18.33 -26.68 -14.78
N VAL A 560 17.43 -26.78 -15.74
CA VAL A 560 17.71 -27.30 -17.09
C VAL A 560 17.26 -26.22 -18.07
N SER A 561 18.14 -25.82 -18.99
CA SER A 561 17.75 -24.92 -20.07
C SER A 561 18.25 -25.40 -21.42
N ALA A 562 17.49 -25.05 -22.45
CA ALA A 562 17.86 -25.22 -23.84
C ALA A 562 17.50 -23.93 -24.58
N TYR A 563 18.43 -23.44 -25.40
CA TYR A 563 18.21 -22.21 -26.16
C TYR A 563 18.79 -22.31 -27.57
N LYS A 564 18.14 -21.60 -28.49
CA LYS A 564 18.64 -21.35 -29.84
C LYS A 564 18.51 -19.87 -30.13
N SER A 565 19.61 -19.26 -30.55
CA SER A 565 19.68 -17.87 -30.98
C SER A 565 20.21 -17.80 -32.40
N ILE A 566 19.63 -16.92 -33.21
CA ILE A 566 20.06 -16.62 -34.58
C ILE A 566 20.16 -15.10 -34.71
N SER A 567 21.34 -14.61 -35.06
CA SER A 567 21.58 -13.21 -35.41
C SER A 567 22.03 -13.13 -36.87
N SER A 568 21.50 -12.19 -37.66
CA SER A 568 21.88 -12.03 -39.06
C SER A 568 21.80 -10.58 -39.54
N ASN A 569 22.47 -10.29 -40.66
CA ASN A 569 22.38 -9.01 -41.36
C ASN A 569 21.02 -8.76 -42.05
N GLY A 570 20.09 -9.72 -41.94
CA GLY A 570 18.76 -9.65 -42.54
C GLY A 570 18.74 -9.72 -44.06
N GLN A 571 19.79 -10.27 -44.67
CA GLN A 571 19.80 -10.64 -46.09
C GLN A 571 19.54 -12.14 -46.25
N THR A 572 19.20 -12.56 -47.47
CA THR A 572 18.94 -13.95 -47.87
C THR A 572 19.88 -14.33 -49.02
N GLY A 573 20.12 -15.62 -49.23
CA GLY A 573 21.02 -16.10 -50.28
C GLY A 573 22.51 -15.94 -49.93
N ASN A 574 23.34 -15.67 -50.93
CA ASN A 574 24.80 -15.64 -50.78
C ASN A 574 25.34 -14.46 -49.95
N ASP A 575 24.57 -13.36 -49.86
CA ASP A 575 24.93 -12.19 -49.07
C ASP A 575 24.50 -12.32 -47.60
N ARG A 576 23.86 -13.44 -47.23
CA ARG A 576 23.43 -13.68 -45.86
C ARG A 576 24.64 -13.87 -44.94
N GLN A 577 24.68 -13.07 -43.89
CA GLN A 577 25.65 -13.19 -42.81
C GLN A 577 24.91 -13.54 -41.54
N SER A 578 25.29 -14.63 -40.87
CA SER A 578 24.60 -15.09 -39.67
C SER A 578 25.48 -15.78 -38.66
N ILE A 579 25.07 -15.67 -37.40
CA ILE A 579 25.63 -16.36 -36.25
C ILE A 579 24.49 -17.11 -35.57
N GLU A 580 24.64 -18.43 -35.46
CA GLU A 580 23.71 -19.29 -34.74
C GLU A 580 24.37 -19.81 -33.47
N ILE A 581 23.66 -19.73 -32.35
CA ILE A 581 24.07 -20.30 -31.07
C ILE A 581 23.03 -21.29 -30.62
N THR A 582 23.43 -22.55 -30.45
CA THR A 582 22.58 -23.59 -29.87
C THR A 582 23.23 -24.08 -28.59
N GLY A 583 22.50 -24.07 -27.47
CA GLY A 583 23.05 -24.47 -26.19
C GLY A 583 22.07 -25.24 -25.30
N VAL A 584 22.65 -26.10 -24.48
CA VAL A 584 21.97 -26.83 -23.40
C VAL A 584 22.76 -26.63 -22.12
N SER A 585 22.07 -26.31 -21.02
CA SER A 585 22.70 -26.17 -19.71
C SER A 585 22.00 -26.98 -18.63
N LEU A 586 22.79 -27.49 -17.72
CA LEU A 586 22.37 -28.19 -16.50
C LEU A 586 23.01 -27.50 -15.31
N GLY A 587 22.21 -27.08 -14.33
CA GLY A 587 22.66 -26.33 -13.17
C GLY A 587 22.19 -26.92 -11.85
N LEU A 588 23.08 -26.91 -10.86
CA LEU A 588 22.82 -27.28 -9.48
C LEU A 588 23.14 -26.09 -8.58
N GLY A 589 22.10 -25.53 -7.96
CA GLY A 589 22.19 -24.47 -6.98
C GLY A 589 22.00 -25.01 -5.56
N LYS A 590 22.66 -24.38 -4.58
CA LYS A 590 22.55 -24.70 -3.16
C LYS A 590 22.57 -23.43 -2.34
N ARG A 591 21.58 -23.24 -1.47
CA ARG A 591 21.63 -22.20 -0.43
C ARG A 591 22.65 -22.62 0.64
N LEU A 592 23.68 -21.79 0.85
CA LEU A 592 24.69 -22.03 1.88
C LEU A 592 24.13 -21.61 3.25
N LYS A 593 24.71 -22.11 4.33
CA LYS A 593 24.40 -21.69 5.71
C LYS A 593 25.50 -20.87 6.36
N ILE A 594 26.71 -20.97 5.79
CA ILE A 594 27.93 -20.33 6.27
C ILE A 594 28.47 -19.52 5.08
N PRO A 595 28.87 -18.25 5.27
CA PRO A 595 28.84 -17.50 6.54
C PRO A 595 27.43 -17.04 6.96
N ASP A 596 26.50 -16.89 6.02
CA ASP A 596 25.07 -16.65 6.30
C ASP A 596 24.19 -17.39 5.28
N ASP A 597 22.87 -17.35 5.47
CA ASP A 597 21.89 -18.03 4.61
C ASP A 597 21.39 -17.22 3.41
N TYR A 598 21.94 -16.02 3.21
CA TYR A 598 21.73 -15.24 1.99
C TYR A 598 22.66 -15.69 0.87
N PHE A 599 23.69 -16.49 1.18
CA PHE A 599 24.61 -17.03 0.20
C PHE A 599 24.03 -18.19 -0.60
N THR A 600 24.29 -18.18 -1.91
CA THR A 600 23.97 -19.25 -2.84
C THR A 600 25.22 -19.66 -3.60
N LEU A 601 25.41 -20.95 -3.76
CA LEU A 601 26.43 -21.54 -4.63
C LEU A 601 25.70 -22.20 -5.81
N TYR A 602 26.04 -21.82 -7.02
CA TYR A 602 25.50 -22.40 -8.25
C TYR A 602 26.64 -22.99 -9.07
N ASN A 603 26.48 -24.23 -9.51
CA ASN A 603 27.40 -24.91 -10.41
C ASN A 603 26.61 -25.32 -11.65
N GLY A 604 26.97 -24.79 -12.81
CA GLY A 604 26.32 -25.07 -14.08
C GLY A 604 27.30 -25.64 -15.09
N ILE A 605 26.86 -26.63 -15.85
CA ILE A 605 27.58 -27.14 -17.02
C ILE A 605 26.77 -26.73 -18.24
N THR A 606 27.43 -26.07 -19.19
CA THR A 606 26.81 -25.63 -20.44
C THR A 606 27.60 -26.18 -21.60
N PHE A 607 26.90 -26.79 -22.55
CA PHE A 607 27.43 -27.06 -23.88
C PHE A 607 26.73 -26.11 -24.85
N GLN A 608 27.51 -25.31 -25.57
CA GLN A 608 27.03 -24.40 -26.59
C GLN A 608 27.86 -24.52 -27.86
N ARG A 609 27.19 -24.46 -29.01
CA ARG A 609 27.79 -24.49 -30.33
C ARG A 609 27.52 -23.16 -31.03
N TYR A 610 28.58 -22.54 -31.52
CA TYR A 610 28.55 -21.38 -32.39
C TYR A 610 28.70 -21.86 -33.84
N ASP A 611 27.81 -21.44 -34.73
CA ASP A 611 27.94 -21.64 -36.17
C ASP A 611 27.95 -20.25 -36.85
N LEU A 612 29.04 -19.97 -37.57
CA LEU A 612 29.36 -18.69 -38.21
C LEU A 612 29.25 -18.85 -39.72
N ASN A 613 28.43 -18.02 -40.36
CA ASN A 613 28.30 -17.95 -41.82
C ASN A 613 28.50 -16.51 -42.30
N ASN A 614 29.58 -16.26 -43.02
CA ASN A 614 30.02 -14.97 -43.54
C ASN A 614 29.91 -13.84 -42.50
N SER A 615 30.22 -14.16 -41.24
CA SER A 615 30.08 -13.22 -40.13
C SER A 615 31.07 -12.06 -40.26
N GLN A 616 30.62 -10.83 -39.99
CA GLN A 616 31.40 -9.59 -40.11
C GLN A 616 32.55 -9.50 -39.09
N SER A 617 33.45 -8.53 -39.29
CA SER A 617 34.75 -8.25 -38.64
C SER A 617 34.82 -8.15 -37.10
N PHE A 618 33.80 -8.56 -36.36
CA PHE A 618 33.78 -8.51 -34.88
C PHE A 618 34.44 -9.73 -34.23
N PHE A 619 34.46 -10.86 -34.92
CA PHE A 619 35.14 -12.08 -34.51
C PHE A 619 36.42 -12.27 -35.33
N SER A 620 37.37 -13.04 -34.79
CA SER A 620 38.66 -13.27 -35.46
C SER A 620 38.54 -14.07 -36.77
N PHE A 621 37.41 -14.75 -37.04
CA PHE A 621 37.19 -15.50 -38.27
C PHE A 621 35.72 -15.49 -38.72
N ASN A 622 35.50 -15.56 -40.04
CA ASN A 622 34.21 -15.25 -40.65
C ASN A 622 33.29 -16.47 -40.87
N ASN A 623 33.86 -17.66 -41.07
CA ASN A 623 33.14 -18.88 -41.44
C ASN A 623 33.59 -20.07 -40.59
N GLY A 624 32.62 -20.90 -40.17
CA GLY A 624 32.87 -22.19 -39.54
C GLY A 624 32.08 -22.43 -38.27
N TYR A 625 32.60 -23.24 -37.35
CA TYR A 625 31.90 -23.59 -36.10
C TYR A 625 32.85 -23.73 -34.91
N SER A 626 32.36 -23.39 -33.71
CA SER A 626 33.09 -23.51 -32.45
C SER A 626 32.24 -24.18 -31.39
N ASN A 627 32.82 -25.16 -30.71
CA ASN A 627 32.20 -25.83 -29.58
C ASN A 627 32.74 -25.23 -28.29
N ASN A 628 31.84 -24.87 -27.38
CA ASN A 628 32.17 -24.36 -26.07
C ASN A 628 31.46 -25.21 -25.02
N PHE A 629 32.26 -26.00 -24.30
CA PHE A 629 31.84 -26.67 -23.10
C PHE A 629 32.40 -25.89 -21.91
N ASN A 630 31.55 -25.29 -21.10
CA ASN A 630 31.96 -24.51 -19.95
C ASN A 630 31.32 -24.98 -18.64
N LEU A 631 32.11 -24.95 -17.58
CA LEU A 631 31.70 -25.04 -16.20
C LEU A 631 31.56 -23.61 -15.65
N ASN A 632 30.37 -23.25 -15.19
CA ASN A 632 30.08 -21.98 -14.56
C ASN A 632 29.88 -22.19 -13.05
N VAL A 633 30.78 -21.63 -12.24
CA VAL A 633 30.68 -21.60 -10.78
C VAL A 633 30.30 -20.17 -10.36
N ASN A 634 29.20 -20.03 -9.64
CA ASN A 634 28.72 -18.74 -9.17
C ASN A 634 28.47 -18.76 -7.66
N ILE A 635 29.08 -17.83 -6.95
CA ILE A 635 28.84 -17.56 -5.54
C ILE A 635 28.12 -16.22 -5.44
N GLY A 636 26.85 -16.27 -5.05
CA GLY A 636 26.01 -15.10 -4.85
C GLY A 636 25.65 -14.88 -3.40
N ARG A 637 25.33 -13.64 -3.03
CA ARG A 637 24.65 -13.28 -1.78
C ARG A 637 23.57 -12.26 -2.08
N ASN A 638 22.33 -12.49 -1.63
CA ASN A 638 21.24 -11.55 -1.86
C ASN A 638 20.46 -11.29 -0.57
N SER A 639 20.70 -10.12 0.03
CA SER A 639 20.11 -9.69 1.31
C SER A 639 19.13 -8.52 1.21
N ILE A 640 18.66 -8.23 -0.01
CA ILE A 640 17.71 -7.13 -0.23
C ILE A 640 16.40 -7.35 0.54
N ASP A 641 15.81 -6.25 1.01
CA ASP A 641 14.52 -6.25 1.70
C ASP A 641 13.34 -6.50 0.75
N GLN A 642 13.37 -5.90 -0.45
CA GLN A 642 12.32 -6.03 -1.45
C GLN A 642 12.87 -6.11 -2.88
N LEU A 643 12.16 -6.78 -3.78
CA LEU A 643 12.66 -7.08 -5.14
C LEU A 643 12.59 -5.87 -6.10
N ILE A 644 11.52 -5.08 -6.03
CA ILE A 644 11.22 -4.03 -7.03
C ILE A 644 11.95 -2.72 -6.72
N TYR A 645 11.91 -2.28 -5.46
CA TYR A 645 12.57 -1.05 -5.00
C TYR A 645 13.42 -1.31 -3.74
N PRO A 646 14.53 -2.07 -3.82
CA PRO A 646 15.33 -2.38 -2.64
C PRO A 646 15.71 -1.11 -1.86
N ARG A 647 15.43 -1.08 -0.55
CA ARG A 647 15.77 0.06 0.33
C ARG A 647 17.01 -0.22 1.16
N SER A 648 17.22 -1.48 1.50
CA SER A 648 18.36 -1.91 2.32
C SER A 648 18.90 -3.25 1.85
N GLY A 649 20.11 -3.58 2.30
CA GLY A 649 20.79 -4.83 1.99
C GLY A 649 21.73 -4.72 0.80
N SER A 650 22.25 -5.86 0.37
CA SER A 650 23.19 -5.95 -0.73
C SER A 650 22.96 -7.17 -1.62
N LYS A 651 23.35 -7.02 -2.88
CA LYS A 651 23.49 -8.10 -3.86
C LYS A 651 24.97 -8.22 -4.21
N PHE A 652 25.50 -9.42 -4.13
CA PHE A 652 26.87 -9.75 -4.48
C PHE A 652 26.83 -10.99 -5.38
N ASN A 653 27.67 -11.03 -6.40
CA ASN A 653 27.77 -12.18 -7.30
C ASN A 653 29.18 -12.28 -7.88
N LEU A 654 29.86 -13.38 -7.61
CA LEU A 654 31.14 -13.74 -8.20
C LEU A 654 30.93 -14.96 -9.10
N SER A 655 31.16 -14.80 -10.40
CA SER A 655 31.01 -15.84 -11.41
C SER A 655 32.36 -16.19 -12.02
N LEU A 656 32.62 -17.49 -12.13
CA LEU A 656 33.78 -18.06 -12.79
C LEU A 656 33.29 -19.03 -13.86
N LYS A 657 33.49 -18.70 -15.14
CA LYS A 657 33.30 -19.65 -16.25
C LYS A 657 34.66 -20.21 -16.67
N LEU A 658 34.75 -21.52 -16.74
CA LEU A 658 35.95 -22.26 -17.13
C LEU A 658 35.62 -23.20 -18.27
N THR A 659 36.39 -23.17 -19.35
CA THR A 659 36.41 -24.28 -20.30
C THR A 659 37.56 -25.22 -19.97
N PRO A 660 37.52 -26.49 -20.41
CA PRO A 660 38.70 -27.34 -20.40
C PRO A 660 39.85 -26.69 -21.22
N PRO A 661 41.11 -26.80 -20.76
CA PRO A 661 42.28 -26.32 -21.51
C PRO A 661 42.62 -27.33 -22.62
N TYR A 662 41.88 -27.31 -23.72
CA TYR A 662 42.01 -28.27 -24.82
C TYR A 662 43.42 -28.31 -25.42
N SER A 663 44.13 -27.19 -25.41
CA SER A 663 45.52 -27.11 -25.88
C SER A 663 46.50 -27.98 -25.10
N LEU A 664 46.25 -28.26 -23.81
CA LEU A 664 47.09 -29.18 -23.02
C LEU A 664 46.88 -30.66 -23.41
N PHE A 665 45.73 -30.99 -24.01
CA PHE A 665 45.40 -32.35 -24.43
C PHE A 665 45.70 -32.59 -25.92
N SER A 666 45.99 -31.53 -26.68
CA SER A 666 46.37 -31.61 -28.08
C SER A 666 47.85 -31.91 -28.23
N LYS A 667 48.22 -32.81 -29.15
CA LYS A 667 49.63 -33.13 -29.48
C LYS A 667 50.28 -32.10 -30.41
N ASN A 668 49.53 -31.09 -30.87
CA ASN A 668 50.03 -30.11 -31.82
C ASN A 668 50.62 -28.91 -31.07
N GLU A 669 51.88 -28.57 -31.33
CA GLU A 669 52.58 -27.46 -30.68
C GLU A 669 52.64 -26.18 -31.53
N ASP A 670 52.33 -26.28 -32.84
CA ASP A 670 52.37 -25.18 -33.79
C ASP A 670 50.97 -24.58 -34.04
N PHE A 671 50.48 -23.83 -33.05
CA PHE A 671 49.19 -23.14 -33.13
C PHE A 671 49.22 -21.87 -34.00
N ALA A 672 50.40 -21.36 -34.33
CA ALA A 672 50.58 -20.13 -35.09
C ALA A 672 50.20 -20.29 -36.57
N ASN A 673 50.49 -21.46 -37.15
CA ASN A 673 50.20 -21.78 -38.56
C ASN A 673 48.84 -22.45 -38.79
N MET A 674 48.05 -22.71 -37.74
CA MET A 674 46.70 -23.28 -37.88
C MET A 674 45.71 -22.28 -38.45
N THR A 675 44.72 -22.78 -39.20
CA THR A 675 43.56 -21.98 -39.57
C THR A 675 42.77 -21.58 -38.33
N ASP A 676 42.13 -20.40 -38.33
CA ASP A 676 41.36 -19.94 -37.17
C ASP A 676 40.23 -20.92 -36.79
N GLN A 677 39.64 -21.59 -37.78
CA GLN A 677 38.63 -22.63 -37.57
C GLN A 677 39.20 -23.84 -36.80
N GLU A 678 40.42 -24.28 -37.10
CA GLU A 678 41.08 -25.36 -36.37
C GLU A 678 41.49 -24.91 -34.97
N ARG A 679 42.01 -23.68 -34.87
CA ARG A 679 42.45 -23.06 -33.60
C ARG A 679 41.30 -22.89 -32.61
N PHE A 680 40.13 -22.45 -33.06
CA PHE A 680 38.97 -22.15 -32.22
C PHE A 680 37.84 -23.19 -32.32
N LYS A 681 38.10 -24.39 -32.87
CA LYS A 681 37.11 -25.49 -32.94
C LYS A 681 36.57 -25.86 -31.55
N TRP A 682 37.45 -25.84 -30.56
CA TRP A 682 37.12 -25.96 -29.14
C TRP A 682 37.59 -24.71 -28.44
N VAL A 683 36.66 -23.90 -27.94
CA VAL A 683 37.00 -22.61 -27.33
C VAL A 683 37.64 -22.86 -25.97
N GLU A 684 38.80 -22.23 -25.73
CA GLU A 684 39.47 -22.28 -24.43
C GLU A 684 39.59 -20.89 -23.77
N TYR A 685 39.08 -20.74 -22.54
CA TYR A 685 39.22 -19.53 -21.71
C TYR A 685 38.89 -19.78 -20.24
N TYR A 686 39.29 -18.84 -19.39
CA TYR A 686 38.68 -18.61 -18.09
C TYR A 686 38.12 -17.20 -18.02
N LYS A 687 36.95 -17.04 -17.40
CA LYS A 687 36.26 -15.75 -17.31
C LYS A 687 35.76 -15.50 -15.91
N TRP A 688 36.25 -14.41 -15.32
CA TRP A 688 35.81 -13.90 -14.03
C TRP A 688 34.84 -12.75 -14.25
N LYS A 689 33.75 -12.74 -13.48
CA LYS A 689 32.84 -11.61 -13.41
C LYS A 689 32.44 -11.37 -11.97
N PHE A 690 32.61 -10.14 -11.52
CA PHE A 690 32.26 -9.69 -10.19
C PHE A 690 31.21 -8.58 -10.30
N THR A 691 30.09 -8.73 -9.62
CA THR A 691 29.10 -7.66 -9.47
C THR A 691 28.70 -7.49 -8.01
N SER A 692 28.59 -6.24 -7.58
CA SER A 692 28.12 -5.89 -6.26
C SER A 692 27.18 -4.70 -6.32
N SER A 693 26.14 -4.69 -5.49
CA SER A 693 25.20 -3.60 -5.33
C SER A 693 24.81 -3.46 -3.86
N TRP A 694 24.87 -2.24 -3.33
CA TRP A 694 24.56 -1.91 -1.94
C TRP A 694 23.46 -0.86 -1.90
N PHE A 695 22.41 -1.13 -1.14
CA PHE A 695 21.27 -0.25 -0.97
C PHE A 695 21.27 0.35 0.43
N SER A 696 21.14 1.67 0.52
CA SER A 696 21.12 2.42 1.77
C SER A 696 20.01 3.46 1.74
N ALA A 697 18.97 3.24 2.54
CA ALA A 697 17.84 4.16 2.65
C ALA A 697 18.14 5.28 3.65
N PHE A 698 17.90 6.52 3.24
CA PHE A 698 17.87 7.67 4.14
C PHE A 698 16.48 7.84 4.77
N ASN A 699 15.43 7.42 4.06
CA ASN A 699 14.05 7.32 4.52
C ASN A 699 13.29 6.30 3.64
N ASP A 700 12.00 6.09 3.90
CA ASP A 700 11.17 5.11 3.17
C ASP A 700 11.11 5.31 1.65
N LYS A 701 11.37 6.53 1.15
CA LYS A 701 11.27 6.91 -0.25
C LYS A 701 12.60 7.25 -0.91
N LEU A 702 13.67 7.53 -0.15
CA LEU A 702 14.95 8.01 -0.68
C LEU A 702 16.04 6.98 -0.38
N VAL A 703 16.60 6.40 -1.44
CA VAL A 703 17.57 5.30 -1.37
C VAL A 703 18.79 5.61 -2.23
N LEU A 704 19.98 5.39 -1.67
CA LEU A 704 21.24 5.37 -2.41
C LEU A 704 21.56 3.92 -2.83
N ASN A 705 21.81 3.70 -4.11
CA ASN A 705 22.28 2.44 -4.66
C ASN A 705 23.69 2.62 -5.23
N ASN A 706 24.68 1.95 -4.64
CA ASN A 706 26.04 1.92 -5.17
C ASN A 706 26.31 0.55 -5.79
N ARG A 707 26.85 0.52 -7.01
CA ARG A 707 27.10 -0.69 -7.78
C ARG A 707 28.52 -0.67 -8.34
N ALA A 708 29.17 -1.83 -8.30
CA ALA A 708 30.49 -2.05 -8.90
C ALA A 708 30.44 -3.33 -9.73
N GLU A 709 31.01 -3.29 -10.92
CA GLU A 709 31.09 -4.41 -11.85
C GLU A 709 32.49 -4.50 -12.44
N MET A 710 33.02 -5.71 -12.48
CA MET A 710 34.33 -6.01 -13.04
C MET A 710 34.25 -7.32 -13.81
N GLY A 711 34.96 -7.41 -14.93
CA GLY A 711 35.08 -8.64 -15.68
C GLY A 711 36.45 -8.80 -16.28
N LEU A 712 36.91 -10.04 -16.36
CA LEU A 712 38.20 -10.44 -16.92
C LEU A 712 37.99 -11.73 -17.72
N LEU A 713 38.41 -11.71 -18.98
CA LEU A 713 38.48 -12.85 -19.88
C LEU A 713 39.96 -13.14 -20.16
N GLY A 714 40.43 -14.30 -19.72
CA GLY A 714 41.81 -14.74 -19.92
C GLY A 714 41.92 -15.98 -20.79
N ALA A 715 43.09 -16.15 -21.40
CA ALA A 715 43.47 -17.35 -22.15
C ALA A 715 44.36 -18.26 -21.27
N TYR A 716 44.26 -19.58 -21.44
CA TYR A 716 45.18 -20.52 -20.79
C TYR A 716 46.54 -20.56 -21.48
N ASN A 717 46.54 -20.47 -22.82
CA ASN A 717 47.74 -20.52 -23.64
C ASN A 717 47.87 -19.25 -24.48
N SER A 718 48.94 -18.48 -24.26
CA SER A 718 49.20 -17.24 -25.00
C SER A 718 49.44 -17.46 -26.50
N LYS A 719 49.84 -18.67 -26.93
CA LYS A 719 50.05 -19.00 -28.36
C LYS A 719 48.74 -19.12 -29.16
N ILE A 720 47.63 -19.47 -28.51
CA ILE A 720 46.30 -19.54 -29.15
C ILE A 720 45.62 -18.16 -29.09
N GLY A 721 45.91 -17.39 -28.04
CA GLY A 721 45.34 -16.06 -27.83
C GLY A 721 43.99 -16.11 -27.13
N VAL A 722 43.42 -14.93 -26.86
CA VAL A 722 42.14 -14.80 -26.14
C VAL A 722 40.98 -15.15 -27.07
N SER A 723 40.04 -15.94 -26.54
CA SER A 723 38.80 -16.32 -27.23
C SER A 723 38.14 -15.13 -27.95
N PRO A 724 37.74 -15.30 -29.23
CA PRO A 724 36.99 -14.28 -29.96
C PRO A 724 35.54 -14.16 -29.45
N PHE A 725 35.03 -15.19 -28.77
CA PHE A 725 33.71 -15.19 -28.13
C PHE A 725 33.79 -14.73 -26.67
N GLU A 726 32.64 -14.33 -26.10
CA GLU A 726 32.49 -13.97 -24.67
C GLU A 726 33.24 -12.69 -24.24
N ARG A 727 33.69 -11.87 -25.20
CA ARG A 727 34.28 -10.55 -24.92
C ARG A 727 33.25 -9.53 -24.43
N PHE A 728 33.73 -8.53 -23.71
CA PHE A 728 32.91 -7.48 -23.11
C PHE A 728 32.80 -6.27 -24.04
N TYR A 729 31.59 -5.79 -24.26
CA TYR A 729 31.30 -4.60 -25.04
C TYR A 729 30.65 -3.56 -24.13
N VAL A 730 31.23 -2.37 -24.04
CA VAL A 730 30.83 -1.35 -23.06
C VAL A 730 30.29 -0.12 -23.78
N GLY A 731 29.14 0.37 -23.33
CA GLY A 731 28.51 1.59 -23.88
C GLY A 731 27.02 1.40 -24.15
N GLY A 732 26.24 2.48 -23.99
CA GLY A 732 24.85 2.51 -24.41
C GLY A 732 23.86 1.94 -23.41
N ASP A 733 22.67 1.61 -23.92
CA ASP A 733 21.53 1.17 -23.12
C ASP A 733 21.55 -0.34 -22.79
N GLY A 734 22.50 -1.11 -23.37
CA GLY A 734 22.58 -2.57 -23.23
C GLY A 734 21.43 -3.35 -23.88
N LEU A 735 20.53 -2.67 -24.62
CA LEU A 735 19.30 -3.22 -25.20
C LEU A 735 19.13 -2.90 -26.68
N SER A 736 19.57 -1.73 -27.14
CA SER A 736 19.57 -1.30 -28.54
C SER A 736 20.59 -2.10 -29.33
N GLY A 737 20.14 -3.31 -29.64
CA GLY A 737 20.99 -4.43 -29.97
C GLY A 737 20.34 -5.74 -29.56
N MET A 738 19.02 -5.88 -29.56
CA MET A 738 18.36 -7.17 -29.31
C MET A 738 18.86 -8.29 -30.25
N GLY A 739 19.58 -7.99 -31.35
CA GLY A 739 20.33 -8.98 -32.13
C GLY A 739 21.78 -9.26 -31.68
N TYR A 740 22.35 -8.37 -30.89
CA TYR A 740 23.75 -8.35 -30.45
C TYR A 740 24.00 -9.01 -29.09
N VAL A 741 22.99 -9.08 -28.21
CA VAL A 741 23.11 -9.80 -26.92
C VAL A 741 23.23 -11.32 -27.11
N PHE A 742 22.81 -11.82 -28.27
CA PHE A 742 22.63 -13.24 -28.49
C PHE A 742 23.46 -13.80 -29.63
N ASP A 743 24.48 -13.06 -30.06
CA ASP A 743 25.53 -13.50 -30.98
C ASP A 743 26.82 -13.92 -30.25
N GLY A 744 26.79 -14.00 -28.92
CA GLY A 744 27.91 -14.45 -28.09
C GLY A 744 28.73 -13.33 -27.46
N ARG A 745 28.35 -12.07 -27.69
CA ARG A 745 28.91 -10.90 -27.01
C ARG A 745 28.25 -10.66 -25.65
N GLU A 746 29.02 -10.12 -24.71
CA GLU A 746 28.49 -9.67 -23.43
C GLU A 746 28.43 -8.14 -23.40
N LEU A 747 27.22 -7.59 -23.50
CA LEU A 747 26.99 -6.14 -23.46
C LEU A 747 26.92 -5.64 -22.01
N ILE A 748 27.67 -4.58 -21.73
CA ILE A 748 27.68 -3.85 -20.46
C ILE A 748 27.20 -2.43 -20.76
N SER A 749 26.02 -2.09 -20.26
CA SER A 749 25.45 -0.76 -20.44
C SER A 749 26.29 0.30 -19.72
N LEU A 750 26.42 1.47 -20.34
CA LEU A 750 27.03 2.65 -19.75
C LEU A 750 26.30 3.88 -20.30
N ARG A 751 25.48 4.51 -19.46
CA ARG A 751 24.61 5.63 -19.89
C ARG A 751 25.47 6.85 -20.21
N GLY A 752 24.95 7.72 -21.07
CA GLY A 752 25.67 8.91 -21.57
C GLY A 752 26.69 8.63 -22.68
N TYR A 753 26.87 7.37 -23.07
CA TYR A 753 27.70 6.97 -24.20
C TYR A 753 26.87 6.20 -25.23
N SER A 754 27.23 6.27 -26.51
CA SER A 754 26.62 5.45 -27.56
C SER A 754 27.01 3.97 -27.43
N ASN A 755 26.23 3.07 -28.05
CA ASN A 755 26.43 1.62 -27.90
C ASN A 755 27.81 1.15 -28.32
N ASN A 756 28.42 0.28 -27.51
CA ASN A 756 29.72 -0.35 -27.78
C ASN A 756 30.89 0.62 -28.04
N SER A 757 30.71 1.92 -27.78
CA SER A 757 31.70 2.96 -28.12
C SER A 757 32.87 3.03 -27.14
N VAL A 758 32.69 2.52 -25.92
CA VAL A 758 33.71 2.52 -24.85
C VAL A 758 34.53 1.24 -24.86
N SER A 759 34.28 0.36 -25.84
CA SER A 759 35.05 -0.87 -26.06
C SER A 759 35.76 -0.89 -27.40
N PRO A 760 36.89 -1.61 -27.50
CA PRO A 760 37.54 -1.92 -28.77
C PRO A 760 36.57 -2.56 -29.77
N GLN A 761 36.85 -2.45 -31.07
CA GLN A 761 35.97 -2.97 -32.13
C GLN A 761 35.70 -4.48 -31.99
N THR A 762 36.69 -5.26 -31.54
CA THR A 762 36.56 -6.71 -31.29
C THR A 762 36.10 -7.05 -29.87
N GLY A 763 35.68 -6.06 -29.08
CA GLY A 763 35.35 -6.20 -27.67
C GLY A 763 36.58 -6.28 -26.76
N GLY A 764 36.43 -5.79 -25.53
CA GLY A 764 37.47 -5.84 -24.51
C GLY A 764 37.54 -7.19 -23.79
N THR A 765 38.72 -7.54 -23.29
CA THR A 765 38.93 -8.71 -22.44
C THR A 765 38.74 -8.37 -20.97
N ILE A 766 38.90 -7.10 -20.60
CA ILE A 766 38.71 -6.60 -19.24
C ILE A 766 37.73 -5.43 -19.26
N TYR A 767 36.83 -5.36 -18.28
CA TYR A 767 36.02 -4.16 -18.07
C TYR A 767 35.88 -3.83 -16.59
N THR A 768 35.62 -2.56 -16.31
CA THR A 768 35.28 -2.09 -14.98
C THR A 768 34.21 -1.00 -15.10
N LYS A 769 33.19 -1.06 -14.26
CA LYS A 769 32.08 -0.09 -14.22
C LYS A 769 31.69 0.17 -12.77
N TYR A 770 31.50 1.44 -12.43
CA TYR A 770 30.98 1.91 -11.17
C TYR A 770 29.73 2.75 -11.44
N THR A 771 28.70 2.53 -10.64
CA THR A 771 27.42 3.25 -10.75
C THR A 771 26.99 3.67 -9.35
N SER A 772 26.59 4.92 -9.18
CA SER A 772 25.95 5.42 -7.97
C SER A 772 24.63 6.09 -8.34
N GLU A 773 23.53 5.59 -7.82
CA GLU A 773 22.19 6.11 -8.10
C GLU A 773 21.51 6.58 -6.82
N LEU A 774 21.01 7.82 -6.84
CA LEU A 774 20.11 8.34 -5.83
C LEU A 774 18.67 8.22 -6.33
N ARG A 775 17.88 7.37 -5.70
CA ARG A 775 16.52 7.00 -6.12
C ARG A 775 15.48 7.60 -5.17
N TYR A 776 14.40 8.15 -5.71
CA TYR A 776 13.27 8.68 -4.95
C TYR A 776 11.92 8.10 -5.42
N ALA A 777 11.24 7.36 -4.55
CA ALA A 777 9.95 6.72 -4.82
C ALA A 777 8.78 7.73 -4.78
N LEU A 778 8.07 7.86 -5.91
CA LEU A 778 6.82 8.59 -6.02
C LEU A 778 5.64 7.73 -5.55
N SER A 779 5.65 6.44 -5.91
CA SER A 779 4.70 5.41 -5.50
C SER A 779 5.45 4.18 -5.00
N LEU A 780 5.08 3.70 -3.81
CA LEU A 780 5.59 2.47 -3.22
C LEU A 780 4.68 1.26 -3.46
N ASN A 781 3.59 1.42 -4.21
CA ASN A 781 2.70 0.31 -4.51
C ASN A 781 3.45 -0.72 -5.38
N PRO A 782 3.61 -2.00 -4.95
CA PRO A 782 4.35 -3.01 -5.70
C PRO A 782 3.80 -3.28 -7.12
N THR A 783 2.51 -3.06 -7.34
CA THR A 783 1.86 -3.24 -8.65
C THR A 783 2.05 -2.04 -9.60
N SER A 784 2.46 -0.89 -9.07
CA SER A 784 2.62 0.36 -9.82
C SER A 784 3.71 1.23 -9.20
N THR A 785 4.87 0.61 -8.95
CA THR A 785 6.00 1.32 -8.31
C THR A 785 6.57 2.29 -9.31
N VAL A 786 6.65 3.57 -8.91
CA VAL A 786 7.22 4.63 -9.73
C VAL A 786 8.27 5.34 -8.91
N TYR A 787 9.49 5.42 -9.44
CA TYR A 787 10.56 6.19 -8.82
C TYR A 787 11.38 6.95 -9.85
N VAL A 788 11.85 8.12 -9.45
CA VAL A 788 12.80 8.91 -10.21
C VAL A 788 14.20 8.65 -9.66
N LEU A 789 15.23 8.80 -10.48
CA LEU A 789 16.60 8.62 -10.05
C LEU A 789 17.52 9.67 -10.67
N ALA A 790 18.59 10.00 -9.96
CA ALA A 790 19.77 10.67 -10.50
C ALA A 790 20.95 9.70 -10.38
N PHE A 791 21.84 9.67 -11.36
CA PHE A 791 22.95 8.73 -11.39
C PHE A 791 24.27 9.39 -11.76
N LEU A 792 25.35 8.80 -11.23
CA LEU A 792 26.72 8.97 -11.67
C LEU A 792 27.23 7.60 -12.10
N GLU A 793 27.83 7.51 -13.28
CA GLU A 793 28.44 6.29 -13.77
C GLU A 793 29.86 6.56 -14.25
N GLY A 794 30.69 5.53 -14.20
CA GLY A 794 31.97 5.55 -14.86
C GLY A 794 32.36 4.13 -15.24
N GLY A 795 32.74 3.92 -16.49
CA GLY A 795 33.17 2.61 -16.95
C GLY A 795 34.16 2.68 -18.10
N ASN A 796 34.94 1.63 -18.26
CA ASN A 796 35.85 1.47 -19.39
C ASN A 796 36.13 -0.02 -19.65
N SER A 797 36.70 -0.32 -20.83
CA SER A 797 37.18 -1.66 -21.18
C SER A 797 38.51 -1.62 -21.91
N TRP A 798 39.26 -2.73 -21.78
CA TRP A 798 40.64 -2.86 -22.24
C TRP A 798 40.85 -4.20 -22.96
N ASP A 799 41.82 -4.24 -23.87
CA ASP A 799 42.18 -5.44 -24.64
C ASP A 799 43.04 -6.43 -23.87
N ASN A 800 43.84 -5.96 -22.91
CA ASN A 800 44.74 -6.80 -22.11
C ASN A 800 44.95 -6.23 -20.69
N PHE A 801 45.61 -7.02 -19.84
CA PHE A 801 45.90 -6.64 -18.46
C PHE A 801 47.02 -5.58 -18.34
N ASP A 802 47.91 -5.49 -19.33
CA ASP A 802 49.05 -4.56 -19.29
C ASP A 802 48.61 -3.09 -19.36
N PHE A 803 47.52 -2.81 -20.07
CA PHE A 803 46.91 -1.48 -20.17
C PHE A 803 45.75 -1.26 -19.18
N TYR A 804 45.49 -2.22 -18.29
CA TYR A 804 44.35 -2.13 -17.37
C TYR A 804 44.58 -1.08 -16.28
N ASN A 805 43.68 -0.09 -16.21
CA ASN A 805 43.65 0.89 -15.14
C ASN A 805 42.22 1.11 -14.62
N PRO A 806 41.85 0.58 -13.44
CA PRO A 806 40.48 0.66 -12.92
C PRO A 806 40.01 2.09 -12.60
N PHE A 807 40.91 3.07 -12.57
CA PHE A 807 40.60 4.48 -12.30
C PHE A 807 40.49 5.32 -13.58
N GLU A 808 40.95 4.81 -14.73
CA GLU A 808 40.82 5.47 -16.02
C GLU A 808 39.47 5.10 -16.66
N ILE A 809 38.42 5.70 -16.11
CA ILE A 809 37.03 5.43 -16.51
C ILE A 809 36.42 6.60 -17.27
N LYS A 810 35.55 6.27 -18.23
CA LYS A 810 34.72 7.23 -18.96
C LYS A 810 33.47 7.53 -18.14
N LYS A 811 33.32 8.77 -17.67
CA LYS A 811 32.33 9.21 -16.69
C LYS A 811 31.09 9.77 -17.36
N SER A 812 29.95 9.56 -16.72
CA SER A 812 28.70 10.18 -17.10
C SER A 812 27.83 10.49 -15.89
N ALA A 813 26.92 11.44 -16.06
CA ALA A 813 25.90 11.76 -15.07
C ALA A 813 24.55 11.94 -15.74
N GLY A 814 23.47 11.70 -15.02
CA GLY A 814 22.15 11.83 -15.59
C GLY A 814 21.00 11.67 -14.62
N PHE A 815 19.80 11.65 -15.19
CA PHE A 815 18.56 11.43 -14.47
C PHE A 815 17.68 10.46 -15.24
N GLY A 816 16.80 9.77 -14.52
CA GLY A 816 15.89 8.81 -15.14
C GLY A 816 14.63 8.57 -14.33
N VAL A 817 13.69 7.86 -14.94
CA VAL A 817 12.43 7.46 -14.33
C VAL A 817 12.23 5.98 -14.55
N ARG A 818 11.80 5.28 -13.51
CA ARG A 818 11.51 3.85 -13.50
C ARG A 818 10.06 3.62 -13.14
N ILE A 819 9.38 2.81 -13.93
CA ILE A 819 7.97 2.46 -13.76
C ILE A 819 7.84 0.94 -13.82
N MET A 820 7.38 0.32 -12.74
CA MET A 820 7.02 -1.09 -12.71
C MET A 820 5.55 -1.25 -13.11
N LEU A 821 5.29 -2.00 -14.17
CA LEU A 821 3.94 -2.40 -14.57
C LEU A 821 3.77 -3.92 -14.36
N PRO A 822 2.60 -4.41 -13.90
CA PRO A 822 2.40 -5.82 -13.54
C PRO A 822 2.64 -6.83 -14.66
N MET A 823 2.46 -6.40 -15.92
CA MET A 823 2.55 -7.28 -17.10
C MET A 823 3.74 -6.96 -18.03
N VAL A 824 4.23 -5.71 -18.02
CA VAL A 824 5.35 -5.29 -18.87
C VAL A 824 6.69 -5.43 -18.15
N GLY A 825 6.68 -5.46 -16.82
CA GLY A 825 7.88 -5.41 -15.98
C GLY A 825 8.32 -3.97 -15.73
N MET A 826 9.61 -3.81 -15.36
CA MET A 826 10.17 -2.50 -15.10
C MET A 826 10.58 -1.83 -16.41
N MET A 827 10.06 -0.63 -16.64
CA MET A 827 10.48 0.24 -17.73
C MET A 827 11.29 1.40 -17.19
N GLY A 828 12.31 1.81 -17.93
CA GLY A 828 13.21 2.90 -17.59
C GLY A 828 13.39 3.84 -18.76
N ILE A 829 13.43 5.14 -18.46
CA ILE A 829 13.90 6.18 -19.38
C ILE A 829 15.00 6.91 -18.64
N ASP A 830 16.19 6.96 -19.22
CA ASP A 830 17.35 7.66 -18.67
C ASP A 830 17.87 8.67 -19.69
N TYR A 831 18.18 9.87 -19.22
CA TYR A 831 18.98 10.84 -19.94
C TYR A 831 20.33 10.92 -19.26
N GLY A 832 21.39 10.54 -19.98
CA GLY A 832 22.76 10.58 -19.50
C GLY A 832 23.61 11.52 -20.34
N TRP A 833 24.56 12.20 -19.70
CA TRP A 833 25.56 13.05 -20.33
C TRP A 833 26.95 12.44 -20.10
N GLY A 834 27.60 11.95 -21.16
CA GLY A 834 28.99 11.48 -21.12
C GLY A 834 29.98 12.66 -21.15
N PHE A 835 30.95 12.68 -20.24
CA PHE A 835 31.88 13.81 -20.09
C PHE A 835 33.19 13.65 -20.86
N ASP A 836 33.69 12.43 -20.97
CA ASP A 836 34.99 12.16 -21.58
C ASP A 836 34.83 11.76 -23.05
N ASP A 837 35.68 12.28 -23.92
CA ASP A 837 35.67 11.96 -25.36
C ASP A 837 36.13 10.51 -25.62
N ILE A 838 35.60 9.95 -26.71
CA ILE A 838 36.00 8.65 -27.24
C ILE A 838 36.86 8.86 -28.49
N LEU A 839 38.06 8.27 -28.47
CA LEU A 839 38.99 8.37 -29.58
C LEU A 839 38.35 7.79 -30.85
N ASN A 840 38.44 8.53 -31.96
CA ASN A 840 37.85 8.18 -33.26
C ASN A 840 36.30 8.14 -33.31
N ASN A 841 35.60 8.58 -32.25
CA ASN A 841 34.14 8.69 -32.25
C ASN A 841 33.66 9.90 -31.41
N PRO A 842 33.77 11.13 -31.94
CA PRO A 842 33.44 12.35 -31.20
C PRO A 842 31.95 12.54 -30.89
N ASP A 843 31.05 11.83 -31.60
CA ASP A 843 29.60 11.85 -31.33
C ASP A 843 29.18 10.78 -30.30
N ALA A 844 30.13 10.00 -29.77
CA ALA A 844 29.83 8.92 -28.83
C ALA A 844 29.52 9.40 -27.41
N ASN A 845 29.99 10.58 -27.00
CA ASN A 845 29.74 11.19 -25.70
C ASN A 845 28.74 12.35 -25.78
N GLY A 846 28.39 12.96 -24.64
CA GLY A 846 27.35 14.00 -24.56
C GLY A 846 25.96 13.46 -24.22
N GLY A 847 24.92 14.24 -24.54
CA GLY A 847 23.54 13.97 -24.13
C GLY A 847 22.88 12.83 -24.91
N GLN A 848 22.62 11.70 -24.26
CA GLN A 848 22.05 10.49 -24.83
C GLN A 848 20.79 10.05 -24.07
N PHE A 849 19.74 9.68 -24.80
CA PHE A 849 18.55 9.04 -24.24
C PHE A 849 18.66 7.52 -24.31
N HIS A 850 18.48 6.87 -23.17
CA HIS A 850 18.51 5.42 -23.03
C HIS A 850 17.14 4.94 -22.57
N PHE A 851 16.65 3.89 -23.21
CA PHE A 851 15.38 3.26 -22.86
C PHE A 851 15.65 1.84 -22.38
N SER A 852 15.01 1.42 -21.28
CA SER A 852 15.05 0.03 -20.86
C SER A 852 13.69 -0.57 -20.58
N ILE A 853 13.55 -1.85 -20.94
CA ILE A 853 12.38 -2.69 -20.66
C ILE A 853 12.91 -3.99 -20.09
N GLY A 854 12.48 -4.34 -18.88
CA GLY A 854 12.85 -5.58 -18.19
C GLY A 854 14.27 -5.61 -17.59
N GLN A 855 15.25 -4.91 -18.17
CA GLN A 855 16.64 -4.83 -17.68
C GLN A 855 16.89 -3.58 -16.83
N GLN A 856 17.58 -3.75 -15.70
CA GLN A 856 18.03 -2.65 -14.83
C GLN A 856 19.51 -2.32 -15.09
N PHE A 857 19.81 -1.02 -15.23
CA PHE A 857 21.13 -0.46 -15.52
C PHE A 857 22.17 -0.66 -14.41
#